data_AF-A0A093FLU3-F1
#
_entry.id   AF-A0A093FLU3-F1
#
_cell.length_a   1.000
_cell.length_b   1.000
_cell.length_c   1.000
_cell.angle_alpha   90.00
_cell.angle_beta   90.00
_cell.angle_gamma   90.00
#
_symmetry.space_group_name_H-M   'P 1'
#
loop_
_entity.id
_entity.type
_entity.pdbx_description
1 polymer ?
#
loop_
_entity_poly.entity_id
_entity_poly.type
_entity_poly.pdbx_seq_one_letter_code
_entity_poly.pdbx_strand_id
1 'polypeptide(L)'
;VIVNIIHSVKGYNSKTIRFLNVAFDSSGDSLLAGDHQGNIYVLDLNGNRFSLVQRTMQACTALAFNLRRKTEFLVALADYSIKCFDTETKELVSWMRGHDSSVSSISVHGSGRYAITTSTDTAQLWDLDTFQRKRKLNVRQSVGIQKVFFLPLSNTILSCFKDNSVFAWEFDTLHCKYQLPTPVEGSVLLYKVFAVTRDGRIFVAGGKSNHLHLWCLESKQLIRIIRMPPKVRAVRHLEFLPDSFDGGSNQVLGVLSQDNIMRFINIETCKLLFDIGSHEGGINTAAISPNGRYIASVMENGSLNLYSIQALTQEGNKPPPPMFKVVEDWSKCTSEANKLTMKVTSGRSERPWKSKGSKIQTRLLKVQVNTSLENKENELPGGLNKKRLQALLKGFGEYPAKYRMFVWRSLLQLPENHLAFSSLIDKGTHSAFVNIQNEYPIKSRKLLRVLQRTLSALAHWSAIFAETPYIPLLAFPFVKLFQNNQLVCFEVVATVVVNFCQHWFEYFPNPPVNVLSMMENVLAHHDKELLQHLIKYSVTSQVYAWPLLETLFSEVLTREEWLKVFDNIFSNHPSYFLMIAVAYITCSRAPLLHCNQTADFEYFFHHRNNLDINVVIKEAYRLMEATPLDIHPQRMLDDFIPLTKGQYPVFNKYPKFIVDYQTQERERIRQDEIEYLRERQIAHELEAKAQERKAEDEAWYRKQELLREAEEQRRKMLLEEEEKLAEQRQRLAALKRELKVKELQFLDASRRRLLKYQQDQRQMELKHLDDEIARKAEEQETAATVQDVEVRRMELESQRQFFEQHLIKDQEAVTKEMKEEVDARRRMVDLEDHLVQRLIEIDREEKQKAQIVAEENLAKAEQKRIDTNWRSQALHKLRCDDQDREKRYEEIAKLLHDNRVKEAELLKTMRKAEEKKWEEVLQKKAQVEEEQKTAAAADEQRKQFLEDKTNDALELAEKLQSEDGYFERLHDLKASCRDRVVEFQQVPRSGNICLNDLSASESSSHMSLNRRREELACQERELMAEVRRLRKKLTSQARTRHPPTGFQATKWTT
;
A
#
# COMPACT_ATOMS: atom_id res chain seq x y z
N VAL A 1 16.23 11.28 22.38
CA VAL A 1 17.20 10.50 21.55
C VAL A 1 16.58 9.12 21.34
N ILE A 2 16.63 8.55 20.14
CA ILE A 2 16.25 7.15 19.90
C ILE A 2 17.46 6.24 20.12
N VAL A 3 18.59 6.59 19.48
CA VAL A 3 19.83 5.81 19.48
C VAL A 3 21.02 6.75 19.71
N ASN A 4 21.98 6.33 20.51
CA ASN A 4 23.29 6.98 20.68
C ASN A 4 24.37 5.97 20.30
N ILE A 5 25.19 6.31 19.31
CA ILE A 5 26.24 5.45 18.75
C ILE A 5 27.59 5.97 19.22
N ILE A 6 28.28 5.17 20.04
CA ILE A 6 29.61 5.47 20.59
C ILE A 6 30.58 4.40 20.10
N HIS A 7 31.54 4.77 19.24
CA HIS A 7 32.59 3.85 18.82
C HIS A 7 33.76 3.91 19.82
N SER A 8 33.98 2.82 20.55
CA SER A 8 35.06 2.72 21.55
C SER A 8 35.89 1.46 21.34
N VAL A 9 37.22 1.62 21.32
CA VAL A 9 38.16 0.50 21.21
C VAL A 9 38.60 0.10 22.61
N LYS A 10 38.32 -1.16 23.00
CA LYS A 10 38.81 -1.71 24.27
C LYS A 10 40.30 -2.05 24.14
N GLY A 11 41.10 -1.48 25.03
CA GLY A 11 42.55 -1.68 25.14
C GLY A 11 43.12 -0.85 26.30
N TYR A 12 44.43 -0.96 26.56
CA TYR A 12 45.11 -0.34 27.71
C TYR A 12 44.97 1.20 27.81
N ASN A 13 44.57 1.86 26.73
CA ASN A 13 44.02 3.22 26.77
C ASN A 13 42.72 3.24 25.97
N SER A 14 41.58 3.41 26.65
CA SER A 14 40.24 3.45 26.05
C SER A 14 40.02 4.75 25.26
N LYS A 15 40.55 4.80 24.03
CA LYS A 15 40.36 5.94 23.12
C LYS A 15 38.99 5.81 22.43
N THR A 16 38.06 6.68 22.78
CA THR A 16 36.81 6.88 22.04
C THR A 16 37.12 7.44 20.66
N ILE A 17 36.64 6.75 19.62
CA ILE A 17 36.78 7.20 18.23
C ILE A 17 35.65 8.17 17.93
N ARG A 18 36.02 9.34 17.39
CA ARG A 18 35.09 10.43 17.11
C ARG A 18 34.58 10.39 15.67
N PHE A 19 33.25 10.41 15.51
CA PHE A 19 32.64 10.78 14.23
C PHE A 19 32.88 12.26 13.94
N LEU A 20 33.02 12.61 12.66
CA LEU A 20 33.22 14.00 12.20
C LEU A 20 32.07 14.49 11.33
N ASN A 21 31.62 13.64 10.39
CA ASN A 21 30.67 13.99 9.34
C ASN A 21 29.63 12.88 9.17
N VAL A 22 28.40 13.28 8.82
CA VAL A 22 27.27 12.39 8.53
C VAL A 22 26.53 12.86 7.27
N ALA A 23 26.03 11.92 6.48
CA ALA A 23 25.10 12.17 5.38
C ALA A 23 24.01 11.09 5.33
N PHE A 24 22.76 11.46 5.05
CA PHE A 24 21.65 10.51 4.84
C PHE A 24 21.56 10.07 3.37
N ASP A 25 21.06 8.85 3.14
CA ASP A 25 20.67 8.38 1.82
C ASP A 25 19.42 9.12 1.29
N SER A 26 19.07 8.93 0.02
CA SER A 26 17.93 9.63 -0.59
C SER A 26 16.56 9.16 -0.09
N SER A 27 16.50 7.97 0.51
CA SER A 27 15.31 7.43 1.20
C SER A 27 15.15 8.05 2.59
N GLY A 28 16.26 8.36 3.27
CA GLY A 28 16.32 8.71 4.69
C GLY A 28 16.10 7.50 5.61
N ASP A 29 16.54 6.32 5.16
CA ASP A 29 16.50 5.03 5.86
C ASP A 29 17.91 4.54 6.24
N SER A 30 18.95 5.00 5.53
CA SER A 30 20.35 4.72 5.81
C SER A 30 21.15 6.01 5.99
N LEU A 31 22.22 5.95 6.79
CA LEU A 31 23.16 7.06 6.94
C LEU A 31 24.62 6.61 6.83
N LEU A 32 25.46 7.46 6.25
CA LEU A 32 26.91 7.35 6.29
C LEU A 32 27.46 8.15 7.46
N ALA A 33 28.36 7.56 8.23
CA ALA A 33 29.13 8.23 9.28
C ALA A 33 30.64 8.03 9.03
N GLY A 34 31.37 9.13 8.89
CA GLY A 34 32.82 9.15 8.73
C GLY A 34 33.51 9.52 10.03
N ASP A 35 34.49 8.72 10.46
CA ASP A 35 35.29 8.99 11.65
C ASP A 35 36.59 9.78 11.37
N HIS A 36 37.25 10.19 12.45
CA HIS A 36 38.52 10.93 12.40
C HIS A 36 39.76 10.11 11.98
N GLN A 37 39.62 8.79 11.79
CA GLN A 37 40.66 7.88 11.31
C GLN A 37 40.47 7.54 9.82
N GLY A 38 39.33 7.88 9.23
CA GLY A 38 38.95 7.51 7.87
C GLY A 38 38.22 6.17 7.77
N ASN A 39 37.69 5.62 8.86
CA ASN A 39 36.73 4.52 8.77
C ASN A 39 35.36 5.10 8.39
N ILE A 40 34.69 4.48 7.42
CA ILE A 40 33.39 4.93 6.91
C ILE A 40 32.36 3.84 7.12
N TYR A 41 31.34 4.18 7.90
CA TYR A 41 30.28 3.28 8.32
C TYR A 41 28.97 3.61 7.60
N VAL A 42 28.30 2.62 7.05
CA VAL A 42 26.87 2.71 6.69
C VAL A 42 26.06 2.16 7.86
N LEU A 43 25.01 2.87 8.24
CA LEU A 43 24.05 2.41 9.26
C LEU A 43 22.65 2.41 8.65
N ASP A 44 22.05 1.22 8.58
CA ASP A 44 20.65 1.00 8.22
C ASP A 44 19.81 1.14 9.49
N LEU A 45 18.90 2.11 9.49
CA LEU A 45 18.05 2.44 10.62
C LEU A 45 16.85 1.49 10.77
N ASN A 46 16.42 0.85 9.69
CA ASN A 46 15.27 -0.07 9.71
C ASN A 46 15.67 -1.45 10.20
N GLY A 47 16.82 -1.97 9.74
CA GLY A 47 17.40 -3.21 10.26
C GLY A 47 18.14 -3.04 11.59
N ASN A 48 18.39 -1.80 12.03
CA ASN A 48 19.29 -1.45 13.15
C ASN A 48 20.66 -2.13 13.02
N ARG A 49 21.28 -2.01 11.83
CA ARG A 49 22.57 -2.62 11.48
C ARG A 49 23.57 -1.55 11.09
N PHE A 50 24.83 -1.78 11.44
CA PHE A 50 25.94 -1.00 10.89
C PHE A 50 26.92 -1.91 10.16
N SER A 51 27.51 -1.40 9.09
CA SER A 51 28.61 -2.05 8.37
C SER A 51 29.76 -1.06 8.21
N LEU A 52 30.98 -1.53 8.45
CA LEU A 52 32.17 -0.84 7.95
C LEU A 52 32.23 -1.09 6.44
N VAL A 53 32.20 -0.02 5.65
CA VAL A 53 32.40 -0.11 4.19
C VAL A 53 33.89 -0.06 3.89
N GLN A 54 34.54 1.06 4.17
CA GLN A 54 35.94 1.27 3.79
C GLN A 54 36.76 1.90 4.92
N ARG A 55 38.08 1.62 4.92
CA ARG A 55 39.11 2.38 5.65
C ARG A 55 39.92 3.22 4.65
N THR A 56 39.80 4.54 4.70
CA THR A 56 40.54 5.48 3.83
C THR A 56 41.86 5.95 4.44
N MET A 57 42.11 5.63 5.71
CA MET A 57 43.27 6.05 6.53
C MET A 57 43.44 7.58 6.67
N GLN A 58 42.41 8.36 6.33
CA GLN A 58 42.41 9.81 6.40
C GLN A 58 41.03 10.34 6.81
N ALA A 59 40.99 11.36 7.66
CA ALA A 59 39.74 11.98 8.09
C ALA A 59 38.90 12.48 6.90
N CYS A 60 37.62 12.11 6.88
CA CYS A 60 36.66 12.52 5.85
C CYS A 60 36.18 13.96 6.09
N THR A 61 36.44 14.87 5.16
CA THR A 61 36.15 16.31 5.31
C THR A 61 34.72 16.66 4.91
N ALA A 62 34.14 15.91 3.97
CA ALA A 62 32.73 15.97 3.59
C ALA A 62 32.28 14.60 3.03
N LEU A 63 30.99 14.30 3.15
CA LEU A 63 30.33 13.11 2.62
C LEU A 63 29.12 13.52 1.80
N ALA A 64 28.80 12.78 0.73
CA ALA A 64 27.56 12.96 -0.02
C ALA A 64 27.01 11.65 -0.59
N PHE A 65 25.69 11.51 -0.47
CA PHE A 65 24.86 10.46 -1.06
C PHE A 65 24.14 10.99 -2.32
N ASN A 66 23.19 10.19 -2.84
CA ASN A 66 22.26 10.56 -3.92
C ASN A 66 22.92 10.69 -5.31
N LEU A 67 23.81 9.77 -5.64
CA LEU A 67 24.26 9.52 -7.00
C LEU A 67 23.16 8.80 -7.80
N ARG A 68 23.32 8.76 -9.13
CA ARG A 68 22.40 8.11 -10.06
C ARG A 68 22.23 6.60 -9.78
N ARG A 69 23.28 5.96 -9.26
CA ARG A 69 23.24 4.64 -8.61
C ARG A 69 23.10 4.87 -7.10
N LYS A 70 22.09 4.25 -6.47
CA LYS A 70 21.78 4.46 -5.05
C LYS A 70 22.82 3.87 -4.09
N THR A 71 23.58 2.88 -4.54
CA THR A 71 24.64 2.20 -3.80
C THR A 71 25.93 3.02 -3.75
N GLU A 72 26.10 4.03 -4.62
CA GLU A 72 27.32 4.81 -4.71
C GLU A 72 27.29 6.05 -3.79
N PHE A 73 28.42 6.38 -3.18
CA PHE A 73 28.59 7.57 -2.34
C PHE A 73 29.96 8.24 -2.54
N LEU A 74 30.00 9.56 -2.33
CA LEU A 74 31.19 10.39 -2.46
C LEU A 74 31.79 10.77 -1.11
N VAL A 75 33.11 10.69 -1.03
CA VAL A 75 33.92 10.99 0.16
C VAL A 75 35.01 11.98 -0.21
N ALA A 76 35.01 13.17 0.40
CA ALA A 76 36.16 14.07 0.36
C ALA A 76 37.13 13.73 1.49
N LEU A 77 38.43 13.72 1.18
CA LEU A 77 39.50 13.37 2.11
C LEU A 77 40.48 14.53 2.32
N ALA A 78 41.27 14.41 3.40
CA ALA A 78 42.29 15.39 3.75
C ALA A 78 43.44 15.52 2.73
N ASP A 79 43.68 14.50 1.87
CA ASP A 79 44.62 14.54 0.72
C ASP A 79 44.10 15.33 -0.50
N TYR A 80 42.96 16.01 -0.37
CA TYR A 80 42.28 16.79 -1.41
C TYR A 80 41.73 15.94 -2.58
N SER A 81 41.70 14.61 -2.45
CA SER A 81 40.94 13.74 -3.34
C SER A 81 39.48 13.62 -2.93
N ILE A 82 38.62 13.35 -3.90
CA ILE A 82 37.25 12.88 -3.69
C ILE A 82 37.17 11.46 -4.24
N LYS A 83 36.75 10.48 -3.43
CA LYS A 83 36.65 9.06 -3.81
C LYS A 83 35.18 8.64 -3.87
N CYS A 84 34.84 7.82 -4.85
CA CYS A 84 33.52 7.21 -5.01
C CYS A 84 33.61 5.73 -4.63
N PHE A 85 32.77 5.29 -3.70
CA PHE A 85 32.69 3.92 -3.23
C PHE A 85 31.27 3.39 -3.38
N ASP A 86 31.14 2.07 -3.54
CA ASP A 86 29.85 1.38 -3.51
C ASP A 86 29.58 0.80 -2.10
N THR A 87 28.35 0.86 -1.61
CA THR A 87 27.96 0.36 -0.27
C THR A 87 27.79 -1.15 -0.20
N GLU A 88 27.44 -1.80 -1.32
CA GLU A 88 27.18 -3.24 -1.40
C GLU A 88 28.47 -4.01 -1.67
N THR A 89 29.24 -3.63 -2.70
CA THR A 89 30.52 -4.30 -3.02
C THR A 89 31.66 -3.86 -2.10
N LYS A 90 31.56 -2.64 -1.53
CA LYS A 90 32.60 -1.95 -0.75
C LYS A 90 33.84 -1.54 -1.52
N GLU A 91 33.81 -1.63 -2.85
CA GLU A 91 34.95 -1.33 -3.71
C GLU A 91 35.05 0.17 -4.06
N LEU A 92 36.26 0.60 -4.44
CA LEU A 92 36.51 1.92 -4.99
C LEU A 92 36.05 1.96 -6.45
N VAL A 93 34.90 2.57 -6.72
CA VAL A 93 34.35 2.73 -8.08
C VAL A 93 35.22 3.69 -8.90
N SER A 94 35.63 4.81 -8.32
CA SER A 94 36.47 5.81 -8.98
C SER A 94 37.03 6.85 -8.00
N TRP A 95 37.94 7.71 -8.45
CA TRP A 95 38.45 8.84 -7.69
C TRP A 95 38.71 10.07 -8.57
N MET A 96 38.59 11.24 -7.95
CA MET A 96 38.65 12.55 -8.55
C MET A 96 39.68 13.42 -7.80
N ARG A 97 40.53 14.14 -8.53
CA ARG A 97 41.56 15.03 -7.95
C ARG A 97 41.76 16.25 -8.84
N GLY A 98 42.07 17.39 -8.22
CA GLY A 98 42.25 18.66 -8.92
C GLY A 98 41.94 19.90 -8.08
N HIS A 99 41.52 19.75 -6.83
CA HIS A 99 41.56 20.79 -5.82
C HIS A 99 42.97 20.94 -5.25
N ASP A 100 43.37 22.19 -5.05
CA ASP A 100 44.69 22.59 -4.56
C ASP A 100 44.68 22.78 -3.02
N SER A 101 43.50 22.61 -2.39
CA SER A 101 43.23 22.76 -0.97
C SER A 101 42.04 21.89 -0.55
N SER A 102 41.89 21.64 0.76
CA SER A 102 40.85 20.75 1.32
C SER A 102 39.44 21.11 0.84
N VAL A 103 38.70 20.10 0.38
CA VAL A 103 37.29 20.22 0.02
C VAL A 103 36.46 20.42 1.30
N SER A 104 35.67 21.49 1.34
CA SER A 104 34.84 21.92 2.47
C SER A 104 33.37 21.50 2.34
N SER A 105 32.86 21.32 1.12
CA SER A 105 31.53 20.71 0.90
C SER A 105 31.41 20.06 -0.48
N ILE A 106 30.50 19.08 -0.56
CA ILE A 106 30.06 18.40 -1.78
C ILE A 106 28.56 18.69 -1.93
N SER A 107 28.12 19.02 -3.15
CA SER A 107 26.70 19.16 -3.51
C SER A 107 26.43 18.34 -4.76
N VAL A 108 25.51 17.37 -4.67
CA VAL A 108 25.09 16.53 -5.81
C VAL A 108 23.80 17.09 -6.39
N HIS A 109 23.70 17.13 -7.72
CA HIS A 109 22.52 17.58 -8.45
C HIS A 109 21.36 16.59 -8.29
N GLY A 110 20.11 17.07 -8.38
CA GLY A 110 18.91 16.24 -8.20
C GLY A 110 18.75 15.08 -9.18
N SER A 111 19.51 15.05 -10.29
CA SER A 111 19.57 13.93 -11.23
C SER A 111 20.61 12.85 -10.89
N GLY A 112 21.41 13.04 -9.83
CA GLY A 112 22.48 12.12 -9.43
C GLY A 112 23.68 12.02 -10.39
N ARG A 113 23.67 12.78 -11.51
CA ARG A 113 24.73 12.76 -12.53
C ARG A 113 25.86 13.77 -12.28
N TYR A 114 25.60 14.88 -11.59
CA TYR A 114 26.58 15.97 -11.45
C TYR A 114 26.89 16.26 -9.99
N ALA A 115 28.17 16.49 -9.66
CA ALA A 115 28.59 16.98 -8.36
C ALA A 115 29.38 18.29 -8.49
N ILE A 116 29.17 19.20 -7.53
CA ILE A 116 30.02 20.36 -7.29
C ILE A 116 30.75 20.14 -5.98
N THR A 117 32.08 20.24 -6.03
CA THR A 117 32.95 20.22 -4.85
C THR A 117 33.51 21.62 -4.64
N THR A 118 33.52 22.10 -3.40
CA THR A 118 34.08 23.41 -3.03
C THR A 118 35.32 23.24 -2.17
N SER A 119 36.38 24.00 -2.48
CA SER A 119 37.44 24.34 -1.52
C SER A 119 37.51 25.85 -1.34
N THR A 120 38.39 26.34 -0.46
CA THR A 120 38.54 27.78 -0.12
C THR A 120 38.78 28.69 -1.33
N ASP A 121 39.38 28.13 -2.38
CA ASP A 121 39.98 28.87 -3.49
C ASP A 121 39.27 28.59 -4.82
N THR A 122 38.67 27.40 -4.98
CA THR A 122 38.07 26.95 -6.25
C THR A 122 36.84 26.08 -6.02
N ALA A 123 35.86 26.16 -6.92
CA ALA A 123 34.78 25.18 -7.01
C ALA A 123 34.93 24.37 -8.31
N GLN A 124 34.59 23.08 -8.30
CA GLN A 124 34.80 22.19 -9.46
C GLN A 124 33.54 21.38 -9.73
N LEU A 125 33.13 21.34 -11.00
CA LEU A 125 31.96 20.63 -11.50
C LEU A 125 32.41 19.33 -12.17
N TRP A 126 31.88 18.21 -11.68
CA TRP A 126 32.22 16.85 -12.10
C TRP A 126 31.01 16.18 -12.76
N ASP A 127 31.26 15.43 -13.83
CA ASP A 127 30.29 14.47 -14.39
C ASP A 127 30.53 13.12 -13.73
N LEU A 128 29.55 12.60 -12.99
CA LEU A 128 29.66 11.36 -12.23
C LEU A 128 29.44 10.12 -13.11
N ASP A 129 28.83 10.27 -14.29
CA ASP A 129 28.78 9.18 -15.29
C ASP A 129 30.20 8.87 -15.84
N THR A 130 31.19 9.76 -15.68
CA THR A 130 32.59 9.57 -16.16
C THR A 130 33.68 9.86 -15.12
N PHE A 131 33.32 10.39 -13.95
CA PHE A 131 34.21 10.93 -12.92
C PHE A 131 35.23 11.97 -13.40
N GLN A 132 34.93 12.68 -14.50
CA GLN A 132 35.81 13.73 -15.04
C GLN A 132 35.34 15.15 -14.67
N ARG A 133 36.31 16.05 -14.49
CA ARG A 133 36.06 17.47 -14.23
C ARG A 133 35.58 18.18 -15.50
N LYS A 134 34.28 18.49 -15.59
CA LYS A 134 33.71 19.29 -16.67
C LYS A 134 34.18 20.74 -16.65
N ARG A 135 34.22 21.39 -15.48
CA ARG A 135 34.63 22.81 -15.34
C ARG A 135 35.31 23.09 -13.99
N LYS A 136 36.26 24.04 -13.98
CA LYS A 136 36.85 24.62 -12.76
C LYS A 136 36.38 26.08 -12.66
N LEU A 137 35.54 26.38 -11.66
CA LEU A 137 35.09 27.72 -11.31
C LEU A 137 36.19 28.40 -10.49
N ASN A 138 37.09 29.07 -11.19
CA ASN A 138 38.05 30.01 -10.61
C ASN A 138 37.38 31.38 -10.46
N VAL A 139 37.50 32.01 -9.29
CA VAL A 139 37.08 33.40 -9.05
C VAL A 139 38.29 34.19 -8.55
N ARG A 140 38.30 35.51 -8.76
CA ARG A 140 39.45 36.38 -8.43
C ARG A 140 39.92 36.14 -6.99
N GLN A 141 41.25 36.04 -6.83
CA GLN A 141 41.94 35.72 -5.57
C GLN A 141 41.52 36.62 -4.39
N SER A 142 41.08 37.85 -4.66
CA SER A 142 40.65 38.84 -3.66
C SER A 142 39.28 38.56 -3.02
N VAL A 143 38.40 37.76 -3.62
CA VAL A 143 37.00 37.62 -3.17
C VAL A 143 36.77 36.30 -2.43
N GLY A 144 37.24 35.18 -2.98
CA GLY A 144 37.20 33.86 -2.33
C GLY A 144 35.80 33.24 -2.15
N ILE A 145 35.72 31.93 -2.35
CA ILE A 145 34.45 31.16 -2.26
C ILE A 145 34.21 30.74 -0.81
N GLN A 146 32.94 30.72 -0.37
CA GLN A 146 32.50 30.09 0.89
C GLN A 146 31.82 28.74 0.61
N LYS A 147 30.81 28.72 -0.26
CA LYS A 147 30.04 27.52 -0.62
C LYS A 147 29.45 27.67 -2.02
N VAL A 148 29.40 26.59 -2.79
CA VAL A 148 28.72 26.51 -4.09
C VAL A 148 27.91 25.22 -4.11
N PHE A 149 26.63 25.30 -4.48
CA PHE A 149 25.71 24.17 -4.43
C PHE A 149 24.61 24.28 -5.49
N PHE A 150 24.04 23.14 -5.88
CA PHE A 150 22.89 23.07 -6.78
C PHE A 150 21.60 23.50 -6.07
N LEU A 151 20.75 24.25 -6.76
CA LEU A 151 19.38 24.49 -6.31
C LEU A 151 18.52 23.26 -6.55
N PRO A 152 17.80 22.74 -5.53
CA PRO A 152 16.85 21.64 -5.70
C PRO A 152 15.87 21.90 -6.86
N LEU A 153 15.56 20.85 -7.61
CA LEU A 153 14.57 20.84 -8.71
C LEU A 153 14.82 21.85 -9.85
N SER A 154 15.99 22.51 -9.94
CA SER A 154 16.27 23.49 -10.99
C SER A 154 17.68 23.40 -11.58
N ASN A 155 17.82 23.80 -12.84
CA ASN A 155 19.09 23.80 -13.57
C ASN A 155 20.01 24.99 -13.17
N THR A 156 20.11 25.29 -11.87
CA THR A 156 20.76 26.50 -11.35
C THR A 156 21.70 26.17 -10.19
N ILE A 157 22.85 26.84 -10.15
CA ILE A 157 23.87 26.79 -9.09
C ILE A 157 23.83 28.12 -8.34
N LEU A 158 23.85 28.10 -7.00
CA LEU A 158 24.19 29.29 -6.21
C LEU A 158 25.66 29.25 -5.80
N SER A 159 26.38 30.35 -6.02
CA SER A 159 27.73 30.58 -5.49
C SER A 159 27.71 31.69 -4.44
N CYS A 160 28.20 31.39 -3.24
CA CYS A 160 28.26 32.31 -2.11
C CYS A 160 29.71 32.67 -1.80
N PHE A 161 29.99 33.97 -1.70
CA PHE A 161 31.34 34.54 -1.60
C PHE A 161 31.63 35.18 -0.22
N LYS A 162 32.91 35.45 0.09
CA LYS A 162 33.31 36.02 1.40
C LYS A 162 32.97 37.51 1.56
N ASP A 163 32.71 38.21 0.46
CA ASP A 163 32.18 39.59 0.41
C ASP A 163 30.67 39.67 0.70
N ASN A 164 30.01 38.52 0.91
CA ASN A 164 28.56 38.31 1.04
C ASN A 164 27.76 38.35 -0.27
N SER A 165 28.41 38.52 -1.43
CA SER A 165 27.74 38.41 -2.72
C SER A 165 27.24 36.98 -2.94
N VAL A 166 26.02 36.85 -3.48
CA VAL A 166 25.45 35.57 -3.90
C VAL A 166 24.95 35.69 -5.33
N PHE A 167 25.47 34.83 -6.21
CA PHE A 167 25.15 34.80 -7.63
C PHE A 167 24.50 33.47 -8.02
N ALA A 168 23.51 33.53 -8.89
CA ALA A 168 22.83 32.38 -9.49
C ALA A 168 23.31 32.17 -10.92
N TRP A 169 23.77 30.96 -11.22
CA TRP A 169 24.33 30.55 -12.51
C TRP A 169 23.55 29.40 -13.09
N GLU A 170 23.34 29.36 -14.40
CA GLU A 170 22.83 28.16 -15.06
C GLU A 170 23.91 27.07 -15.11
N PHE A 171 23.59 25.81 -14.78
CA PHE A 171 24.64 24.82 -14.57
C PHE A 171 25.32 24.32 -15.86
N ASP A 172 24.58 24.22 -16.98
CA ASP A 172 25.10 23.76 -18.27
C ASP A 172 25.97 24.83 -18.95
N THR A 173 25.49 26.08 -18.98
CA THR A 173 26.15 27.20 -19.69
C THR A 173 27.13 27.99 -18.81
N LEU A 174 27.00 27.89 -17.48
CA LEU A 174 27.64 28.76 -16.49
C LEU A 174 27.40 30.26 -16.73
N HIS A 175 26.28 30.62 -17.35
CA HIS A 175 25.87 32.01 -17.51
C HIS A 175 25.23 32.54 -16.22
N CYS A 176 25.54 33.78 -15.83
CA CYS A 176 24.96 34.43 -14.66
C CYS A 176 23.49 34.80 -14.94
N LYS A 177 22.55 34.18 -14.22
CA LYS A 177 21.10 34.45 -14.34
C LYS A 177 20.65 35.65 -13.51
N TYR A 178 21.21 35.83 -12.32
CA TYR A 178 20.98 37.00 -11.46
C TYR A 178 21.96 37.04 -10.27
N GLN A 179 22.15 38.23 -9.69
CA GLN A 179 22.74 38.42 -8.36
C GLN A 179 21.61 38.65 -7.35
N LEU A 180 21.73 38.13 -6.13
CA LEU A 180 20.79 38.45 -5.05
C LEU A 180 21.16 39.80 -4.39
N PRO A 181 20.17 40.63 -4.01
CA PRO A 181 20.43 41.92 -3.39
C PRO A 181 21.09 41.74 -2.02
N THR A 182 22.23 42.39 -1.82
CA THR A 182 22.92 42.42 -0.53
C THR A 182 22.18 43.38 0.42
N PRO A 183 21.87 42.99 1.67
CA PRO A 183 21.19 43.86 2.63
C PRO A 183 22.08 45.05 3.02
N VAL A 184 21.57 46.28 2.87
CA VAL A 184 22.31 47.51 3.18
C VAL A 184 21.99 47.96 4.62
N GLU A 185 22.58 47.26 5.59
CA GLU A 185 22.61 47.69 7.00
C GLU A 185 24.06 47.77 7.49
N GLY A 186 24.36 48.75 8.36
CA GLY A 186 25.72 49.11 8.80
C GLY A 186 26.40 48.13 9.77
N SER A 187 26.13 46.83 9.66
CA SER A 187 26.76 45.77 10.44
C SER A 187 27.61 44.89 9.52
N VAL A 188 28.75 44.38 10.01
CA VAL A 188 29.68 43.59 9.20
C VAL A 188 29.12 42.18 8.98
N LEU A 189 28.24 42.06 7.99
CA LEU A 189 27.75 40.78 7.47
C LEU A 189 28.95 39.94 7.04
N LEU A 190 29.00 38.69 7.49
CA LEU A 190 30.01 37.70 7.11
C LEU A 190 29.33 36.33 7.09
N TYR A 191 28.69 36.03 5.97
CA TYR A 191 28.04 34.75 5.76
C TYR A 191 29.05 33.61 5.69
N LYS A 192 28.66 32.47 6.28
CA LYS A 192 29.40 31.21 6.32
C LYS A 192 28.50 30.00 6.08
N VAL A 193 27.23 30.11 6.45
CA VAL A 193 26.27 29.01 6.43
C VAL A 193 25.09 29.36 5.53
N PHE A 194 24.67 28.38 4.75
CA PHE A 194 23.74 28.56 3.64
C PHE A 194 22.86 27.32 3.50
N ALA A 195 21.55 27.54 3.44
CA ALA A 195 20.53 26.52 3.27
C ALA A 195 19.47 26.98 2.26
N VAL A 196 18.81 26.02 1.60
CA VAL A 196 17.68 26.28 0.69
C VAL A 196 16.58 25.25 0.96
N THR A 197 15.32 25.65 0.83
CA THR A 197 14.17 24.73 0.84
C THR A 197 14.30 23.67 -0.26
N ARG A 198 13.73 22.48 -0.05
CA ARG A 198 13.80 21.40 -1.04
C ARG A 198 12.94 21.66 -2.29
N ASP A 199 12.02 22.63 -2.23
CA ASP A 199 11.32 23.17 -3.41
C ASP A 199 12.15 24.20 -4.22
N GLY A 200 13.34 24.58 -3.77
CA GLY A 200 14.23 25.53 -4.44
C GLY A 200 13.80 27.00 -4.38
N ARG A 201 12.80 27.37 -3.55
CA ARG A 201 12.21 28.72 -3.53
C ARG A 201 12.83 29.69 -2.54
N ILE A 202 13.22 29.25 -1.34
CA ILE A 202 13.71 30.12 -0.26
C ILE A 202 15.18 29.81 0.01
N PHE A 203 16.03 30.82 -0.12
CA PHE A 203 17.45 30.77 0.27
C PHE A 203 17.67 31.51 1.58
N VAL A 204 18.46 30.91 2.49
CA VAL A 204 18.81 31.48 3.79
C VAL A 204 20.32 31.53 3.96
N ALA A 205 20.83 32.69 4.36
CA ALA A 205 22.24 32.88 4.72
C ALA A 205 22.38 33.37 6.18
N GLY A 206 23.44 32.87 6.83
CA GLY A 206 23.84 33.25 8.19
C GLY A 206 25.34 33.08 8.37
N GLY A 207 25.86 33.38 9.57
CA GLY A 207 27.29 33.24 9.85
C GLY A 207 27.70 33.92 11.15
N LYS A 208 28.63 34.88 11.07
CA LYS A 208 29.16 35.58 12.26
C LYS A 208 28.16 36.55 12.93
N SER A 209 27.05 36.88 12.28
CA SER A 209 26.00 37.74 12.83
C SER A 209 24.86 36.93 13.45
N ASN A 210 24.12 37.54 14.37
CA ASN A 210 22.88 37.03 14.95
C ASN A 210 21.64 37.27 14.04
N HIS A 211 21.85 37.58 12.76
CA HIS A 211 20.81 37.92 11.79
C HIS A 211 20.83 36.93 10.62
N LEU A 212 19.77 36.15 10.49
CA LEU A 212 19.53 35.29 9.34
C LEU A 212 18.80 36.09 8.27
N HIS A 213 19.26 36.00 7.03
CA HIS A 213 18.69 36.73 5.89
C HIS A 213 18.04 35.73 4.94
N LEU A 214 16.84 36.04 4.47
CA LEU A 214 15.98 35.12 3.72
C LEU A 214 15.52 35.77 2.42
N TRP A 215 15.88 35.16 1.29
CA TRP A 215 15.51 35.62 -0.05
C TRP A 215 14.55 34.63 -0.71
N CYS A 216 13.61 35.16 -1.49
CA CYS A 216 12.87 34.37 -2.46
C CYS A 216 13.69 34.33 -3.75
N LEU A 217 13.98 33.13 -4.24
CA LEU A 217 14.73 32.91 -5.47
C LEU A 217 13.89 33.13 -6.73
N GLU A 218 12.56 33.05 -6.60
CA GLU A 218 11.59 33.31 -7.67
C GLU A 218 11.42 34.82 -7.90
N SER A 219 11.14 35.61 -6.85
CA SER A 219 11.06 37.08 -6.94
C SER A 219 12.42 37.80 -6.87
N LYS A 220 13.50 37.07 -6.53
CA LYS A 220 14.89 37.55 -6.40
C LYS A 220 15.09 38.64 -5.33
N GLN A 221 14.17 38.73 -4.36
CA GLN A 221 14.14 39.76 -3.33
C GLN A 221 14.37 39.19 -1.93
N LEU A 222 14.94 40.01 -1.04
CA LEU A 222 15.02 39.73 0.40
C LEU A 222 13.60 39.82 1.01
N ILE A 223 13.06 38.71 1.49
CA ILE A 223 11.73 38.62 2.10
C ILE A 223 11.75 39.14 3.54
N ARG A 224 12.76 38.72 4.31
CA ARG A 224 12.79 38.85 5.77
C ARG A 224 14.21 38.76 6.32
N ILE A 225 14.44 39.46 7.43
CA ILE A 225 15.60 39.29 8.30
C ILE A 225 15.08 38.73 9.64
N ILE A 226 15.53 37.53 10.02
CA ILE A 226 15.21 36.93 11.33
C ILE A 226 16.35 37.23 12.30
N ARG A 227 16.05 38.03 13.32
CA ARG A 227 16.98 38.33 14.41
C ARG A 227 16.91 37.23 15.47
N MET A 228 18.00 36.50 15.65
CA MET A 228 18.14 35.49 16.70
C MET A 228 18.19 36.13 18.11
N PRO A 229 17.82 35.40 19.18
CA PRO A 229 17.89 35.90 20.55
C PRO A 229 19.31 36.39 20.92
N PRO A 230 19.47 37.42 21.77
CA PRO A 230 20.76 38.08 22.02
C PRO A 230 21.85 37.19 22.66
N LYS A 231 21.49 35.99 23.14
CA LYS A 231 22.45 34.95 23.56
C LYS A 231 23.19 34.31 22.36
N VAL A 232 22.52 34.21 21.21
CA VAL A 232 23.08 33.68 19.97
C VAL A 232 23.84 34.80 19.25
N ARG A 233 25.18 34.73 19.26
CA ARG A 233 26.03 35.71 18.55
C ARG A 233 26.34 35.30 17.11
N ALA A 234 26.51 34.00 16.85
CA ALA A 234 26.84 33.44 15.55
C ALA A 234 26.14 32.09 15.32
N VAL A 235 26.02 31.71 14.06
CA VAL A 235 25.39 30.47 13.56
C VAL A 235 26.45 29.61 12.87
N ARG A 236 26.52 28.31 13.24
CA ARG A 236 27.51 27.33 12.79
C ARG A 236 27.03 26.38 11.70
N HIS A 237 25.72 26.08 11.66
CA HIS A 237 25.08 25.28 10.61
C HIS A 237 23.63 25.74 10.40
N LEU A 238 23.11 25.53 9.19
CA LEU A 238 21.73 25.83 8.79
C LEU A 238 21.22 24.69 7.92
N GLU A 239 20.03 24.20 8.21
CA GLU A 239 19.41 23.11 7.45
C GLU A 239 17.88 23.21 7.51
N PHE A 240 17.20 22.98 6.40
CA PHE A 240 15.74 22.92 6.38
C PHE A 240 15.25 21.56 6.85
N LEU A 241 14.17 21.56 7.64
CA LEU A 241 13.45 20.37 8.04
C LEU A 241 12.38 20.07 6.97
N PRO A 242 12.57 19.12 6.03
CA PRO A 242 11.53 18.78 5.08
C PRO A 242 10.36 18.08 5.80
N ASP A 243 9.14 18.24 5.29
CA ASP A 243 8.05 17.30 5.55
C ASP A 243 7.97 16.30 4.37
N SER A 244 7.61 15.05 4.64
CA SER A 244 7.24 14.08 3.60
C SER A 244 5.98 14.50 2.81
N PHE A 245 5.10 15.32 3.41
CA PHE A 245 3.78 15.62 2.84
C PHE A 245 3.70 16.91 2.00
N ASP A 246 4.67 17.82 2.07
CA ASP A 246 4.62 19.10 1.33
C ASP A 246 5.56 19.19 0.11
N GLY A 247 6.33 18.15 -0.16
CA GLY A 247 7.24 18.10 -1.32
C GLY A 247 8.54 18.90 -1.16
N GLY A 248 8.79 19.50 0.02
CA GLY A 248 9.99 20.29 0.28
C GLY A 248 9.75 21.79 0.48
N SER A 249 8.49 22.22 0.58
CA SER A 249 8.12 23.61 0.88
C SER A 249 8.06 23.93 2.38
N ASN A 250 8.39 22.98 3.26
CA ASN A 250 8.36 23.22 4.70
C ASN A 250 9.27 24.39 5.10
N GLN A 251 8.69 25.38 5.79
CA GLN A 251 9.38 26.60 6.20
C GLN A 251 9.93 26.50 7.63
N VAL A 252 10.26 25.30 8.11
CA VAL A 252 10.96 25.08 9.37
C VAL A 252 12.46 24.97 9.14
N LEU A 253 13.22 25.84 9.79
CA LEU A 253 14.67 25.96 9.68
C LEU A 253 15.34 25.51 10.98
N GLY A 254 16.20 24.51 10.90
CA GLY A 254 17.15 24.16 11.95
C GLY A 254 18.35 25.11 11.94
N VAL A 255 18.58 25.78 13.07
CA VAL A 255 19.63 26.78 13.28
C VAL A 255 20.56 26.31 14.39
N LEU A 256 21.77 25.85 14.04
CA LEU A 256 22.80 25.47 15.02
C LEU A 256 23.58 26.71 15.42
N SER A 257 23.41 27.18 16.65
CA SER A 257 24.06 28.38 17.16
C SER A 257 25.38 28.10 17.88
N GLN A 258 26.15 29.16 18.17
CA GLN A 258 27.45 29.08 18.85
C GLN A 258 27.40 28.36 20.22
N ASP A 259 26.24 28.31 20.87
CA ASP A 259 25.97 27.61 22.14
C ASP A 259 25.78 26.09 22.00
N ASN A 260 26.15 25.53 20.84
CA ASN A 260 26.08 24.10 20.50
C ASN A 260 24.66 23.49 20.52
N ILE A 261 23.61 24.32 20.48
CA ILE A 261 22.19 23.90 20.46
C ILE A 261 21.59 24.16 19.07
N MET A 262 20.86 23.17 18.54
CA MET A 262 20.16 23.20 17.25
C MET A 262 18.69 23.59 17.45
N ARG A 263 18.28 24.75 16.94
CA ARG A 263 16.95 25.34 17.19
C ARG A 263 16.07 25.31 15.94
N PHE A 264 14.88 24.72 16.03
CA PHE A 264 13.95 24.61 14.91
C PHE A 264 12.93 25.75 14.94
N ILE A 265 13.06 26.67 13.98
CA ILE A 265 12.28 27.92 13.91
C ILE A 265 11.39 27.87 12.66
N ASN A 266 10.09 28.11 12.82
CA ASN A 266 9.20 28.33 11.69
C ASN A 266 9.39 29.76 11.15
N ILE A 267 9.77 29.87 9.87
CA ILE A 267 10.14 31.14 9.22
C ILE A 267 8.97 32.11 9.10
N GLU A 268 7.76 31.63 8.80
CA GLU A 268 6.57 32.49 8.59
C GLU A 268 6.12 33.17 9.88
N THR A 269 6.15 32.45 11.00
CA THR A 269 5.74 32.92 12.32
C THR A 269 6.89 33.50 13.15
N CYS A 270 8.15 33.26 12.75
CA CYS A 270 9.36 33.51 13.54
C CYS A 270 9.39 32.84 14.93
N LYS A 271 8.56 31.80 15.16
CA LYS A 271 8.50 31.09 16.44
C LYS A 271 9.48 29.91 16.47
N LEU A 272 10.14 29.74 17.62
CA LEU A 272 10.79 28.48 17.99
C LEU A 272 9.71 27.41 18.17
N LEU A 273 9.91 26.22 17.59
CA LEU A 273 9.05 25.05 17.77
C LEU A 273 9.61 24.12 18.84
N PHE A 274 10.89 23.77 18.71
CA PHE A 274 11.66 22.94 19.65
C PHE A 274 13.15 23.16 19.43
N ASP A 275 13.99 22.76 20.39
CA ASP A 275 15.44 22.70 20.23
C ASP A 275 16.04 21.36 20.66
N ILE A 276 17.24 21.08 20.15
CA ILE A 276 17.98 19.82 20.33
C ILE A 276 19.40 20.13 20.79
N GLY A 277 19.85 19.42 21.83
CA GLY A 277 21.17 19.57 22.44
C GLY A 277 21.07 19.95 23.92
N SER A 278 22.19 19.91 24.64
CA SER A 278 22.29 20.44 26.00
C SER A 278 23.63 21.15 26.18
N HIS A 279 23.79 21.93 27.26
CA HIS A 279 25.04 22.63 27.51
C HIS A 279 26.22 21.70 27.86
N GLU A 280 25.96 20.45 28.27
CA GLU A 280 26.99 19.42 28.49
C GLU A 280 27.21 18.55 27.25
N GLY A 281 26.15 18.30 26.48
CA GLY A 281 26.16 17.54 25.22
C GLY A 281 26.03 18.45 24.02
N GLY A 282 27.11 19.16 23.67
CA GLY A 282 27.13 20.07 22.53
C GLY A 282 27.08 19.36 21.16
N ILE A 283 26.31 19.90 20.22
CA ILE A 283 26.29 19.47 18.81
C ILE A 283 27.37 20.23 18.02
N ASN A 284 28.19 19.50 17.27
CA ASN A 284 29.20 20.05 16.36
C ASN A 284 28.65 20.23 14.94
N THR A 285 28.01 19.18 14.41
CA THR A 285 27.30 19.20 13.12
C THR A 285 26.05 18.33 13.19
N ALA A 286 25.09 18.59 12.31
CA ALA A 286 23.87 17.79 12.16
C ALA A 286 23.55 17.58 10.69
N ALA A 287 22.80 16.52 10.41
CA ALA A 287 22.16 16.25 9.12
C ALA A 287 20.70 15.87 9.37
N ILE A 288 19.81 16.23 8.45
CA ILE A 288 18.39 15.91 8.50
C ILE A 288 18.06 14.91 7.38
N SER A 289 17.31 13.87 7.71
CA SER A 289 16.85 12.87 6.74
C SER A 289 15.99 13.51 5.64
N PRO A 290 16.16 13.15 4.35
CA PRO A 290 15.33 13.70 3.26
C PRO A 290 13.83 13.39 3.35
N ASN A 291 13.40 12.53 4.28
CA ASN A 291 11.99 12.22 4.54
C ASN A 291 11.41 12.95 5.76
N GLY A 292 12.22 13.68 6.55
CA GLY A 292 11.74 14.40 7.73
C GLY A 292 11.34 13.51 8.92
N ARG A 293 11.82 12.26 8.99
CA ARG A 293 11.58 11.36 10.14
C ARG A 293 12.69 11.47 11.19
N TYR A 294 13.95 11.54 10.75
CA TYR A 294 15.13 11.51 11.59
C TYR A 294 16.04 12.74 11.47
N ILE A 295 16.70 13.08 12.59
CA ILE A 295 17.84 14.01 12.66
C ILE A 295 19.03 13.25 13.25
N ALA A 296 20.19 13.36 12.62
CA ALA A 296 21.44 12.78 13.10
C ALA A 296 22.39 13.92 13.51
N SER A 297 22.86 13.95 14.76
CA SER A 297 23.77 14.97 15.26
C SER A 297 25.08 14.37 15.77
N VAL A 298 26.20 14.86 15.25
CA VAL A 298 27.53 14.54 15.74
C VAL A 298 27.83 15.43 16.94
N MET A 299 28.05 14.79 18.08
CA MET A 299 28.28 15.44 19.37
C MET A 299 29.76 15.82 19.55
N GLU A 300 30.06 16.80 20.40
CA GLU A 300 31.43 17.31 20.63
C GLU A 300 32.37 16.26 21.28
N ASN A 301 31.80 15.30 22.02
CA ASN A 301 32.52 14.13 22.52
C ASN A 301 32.87 13.10 21.41
N GLY A 302 32.30 13.24 20.22
CA GLY A 302 32.47 12.38 19.06
C GLY A 302 31.43 11.27 18.89
N SER A 303 30.40 11.18 19.74
CA SER A 303 29.28 10.24 19.54
C SER A 303 28.28 10.75 18.50
N LEU A 304 27.44 9.85 18.00
CA LEU A 304 26.39 10.15 17.04
C LEU A 304 25.01 9.87 17.67
N ASN A 305 24.23 10.92 17.90
CA ASN A 305 22.86 10.83 18.40
C ASN A 305 21.85 10.90 17.26
N LEU A 306 20.85 10.01 17.30
CA LEU A 306 19.71 10.00 16.38
C LEU A 306 18.43 10.40 17.12
N TYR A 307 17.64 11.29 16.51
CA TYR A 307 16.38 11.80 17.07
C TYR A 307 15.22 11.56 16.09
N SER A 308 14.04 11.20 16.61
CA SER A 308 12.79 11.20 15.85
C SER A 308 12.17 12.59 15.92
N ILE A 309 11.85 13.16 14.77
CA ILE A 309 11.14 14.44 14.65
C ILE A 309 9.70 14.30 15.18
N GLN A 310 9.06 13.15 14.99
CA GLN A 310 7.72 12.86 15.53
C GLN A 310 7.71 12.87 17.06
N ALA A 311 8.72 12.28 17.70
CA ALA A 311 8.84 12.33 19.17
C ALA A 311 9.06 13.77 19.66
N LEU A 312 10.02 14.50 19.09
CA LEU A 312 10.34 15.87 19.51
C LEU A 312 9.15 16.84 19.34
N THR A 313 8.38 16.71 18.26
CA THR A 313 7.18 17.53 18.02
C THR A 313 6.00 17.13 18.91
N GLN A 314 5.90 15.88 19.36
CA GLN A 314 4.93 15.49 20.39
C GLN A 314 5.33 16.01 21.78
N GLU A 315 6.63 16.03 22.11
CA GLU A 315 7.11 16.55 23.39
C GLU A 315 6.98 18.08 23.50
N GLY A 316 7.28 18.82 22.42
CA GLY A 316 7.07 20.27 22.37
C GLY A 316 5.60 20.72 22.44
N ASN A 317 4.64 19.81 22.24
CA ASN A 317 3.20 20.06 22.35
C ASN A 317 2.61 19.63 23.70
N LYS A 318 3.41 19.08 24.63
CA LYS A 318 2.96 18.90 26.02
C LYS A 318 2.85 20.29 26.67
N PRO A 319 1.74 20.65 27.36
CA PRO A 319 1.71 21.88 28.14
C PRO A 319 2.83 21.84 29.19
N PRO A 320 3.46 22.99 29.51
CA PRO A 320 4.53 23.02 30.51
C PRO A 320 4.00 22.48 31.85
N PRO A 321 4.78 21.66 32.58
CA PRO A 321 4.33 21.10 33.84
C PRO A 321 3.96 22.24 34.81
N PRO A 322 2.83 22.14 35.54
CA PRO A 322 2.34 23.23 36.36
C PRO A 322 3.36 23.60 37.43
N MET A 323 3.80 24.86 37.43
CA MET A 323 4.80 25.35 38.41
C MET A 323 4.27 25.45 39.85
N PHE A 324 3.00 25.09 40.07
CA PHE A 324 2.45 24.89 41.40
C PHE A 324 2.39 23.38 41.69
N LYS A 325 3.40 22.90 42.42
CA LYS A 325 3.28 21.67 43.17
C LYS A 325 2.24 21.91 44.26
N VAL A 326 0.99 21.52 44.02
CA VAL A 326 -0.07 21.54 45.03
C VAL A 326 0.42 20.75 46.24
N VAL A 327 0.31 21.36 47.41
CA VAL A 327 0.65 20.70 48.68
C VAL A 327 -0.56 19.87 49.07
N GLU A 328 -0.50 18.57 48.81
CA GLU A 328 -1.30 17.61 49.56
C GLU A 328 -0.62 17.39 50.92
N ASP A 329 -1.41 17.48 52.00
CA ASP A 329 -0.89 17.50 53.36
C ASP A 329 -0.35 16.14 53.81
N TRP A 330 0.65 16.19 54.70
CA TRP A 330 1.42 15.01 55.10
C TRP A 330 0.67 14.14 56.10
N SER A 331 0.73 12.82 55.93
CA SER A 331 0.46 11.88 57.02
C SER A 331 1.43 10.68 57.04
N LYS A 332 2.47 10.80 57.89
CA LYS A 332 3.38 9.72 58.35
C LYS A 332 4.38 9.21 57.27
N CYS A 333 5.62 8.84 57.58
CA CYS A 333 6.33 8.86 58.87
C CYS A 333 7.87 9.02 58.69
N THR A 334 8.53 9.51 59.75
CA THR A 334 9.95 9.29 60.13
C THR A 334 11.07 9.22 59.08
N SER A 335 11.98 10.19 59.13
CA SER A 335 13.44 9.94 59.22
C SER A 335 14.18 11.16 59.77
N GLU A 336 15.28 10.92 60.46
CA GLU A 336 16.18 11.89 61.12
C GLU A 336 16.99 12.71 60.09
N ALA A 337 17.71 13.79 60.38
CA ALA A 337 17.70 14.89 61.37
C ALA A 337 19.04 15.66 61.20
N ASN A 338 19.09 16.94 61.58
CA ASN A 338 20.29 17.80 61.81
C ASN A 338 21.02 18.51 60.64
N LYS A 339 21.03 19.86 60.76
CA LYS A 339 22.18 20.79 60.61
C LYS A 339 22.78 20.99 59.19
N LEU A 340 23.19 22.19 58.76
CA LEU A 340 23.68 23.38 59.49
C LEU A 340 23.21 24.72 58.85
N THR A 341 23.63 25.87 59.40
CA THR A 341 23.00 27.20 59.20
C THR A 341 23.86 28.26 58.52
N MET A 342 23.19 29.18 57.78
CA MET A 342 23.57 30.57 57.47
C MET A 342 24.86 30.88 56.68
N LYS A 343 24.72 31.70 55.62
CA LYS A 343 25.05 33.15 55.71
C LYS A 343 24.39 33.97 54.59
N VAL A 344 24.24 35.27 54.84
CA VAL A 344 23.65 36.27 53.93
C VAL A 344 24.70 37.33 53.58
N THR A 345 24.74 37.75 52.31
CA THR A 345 25.36 39.03 51.89
C THR A 345 24.59 39.60 50.71
N SER A 346 24.20 40.87 50.80
CA SER A 346 23.45 41.62 49.78
C SER A 346 24.36 42.42 48.84
N GLY A 347 24.09 42.41 47.54
CA GLY A 347 24.70 43.28 46.52
C GLY A 347 23.69 44.29 45.96
N ARG A 348 24.13 45.51 45.62
CA ARG A 348 23.26 46.65 45.24
C ARG A 348 22.96 46.73 43.74
N SER A 349 21.93 47.52 43.42
CA SER A 349 21.44 47.85 42.07
C SER A 349 22.33 48.81 41.29
N GLU A 350 22.28 48.72 39.95
CA GLU A 350 22.55 49.86 39.04
C GLU A 350 21.43 50.05 38.01
N ARG A 351 21.40 51.21 37.35
CA ARG A 351 20.41 51.63 36.34
C ARG A 351 21.10 52.09 35.05
N PRO A 352 20.51 51.83 33.88
CA PRO A 352 20.51 52.79 32.76
C PRO A 352 19.13 53.47 32.68
N TRP A 353 18.98 54.77 32.97
CA TRP A 353 19.32 55.96 32.16
C TRP A 353 18.29 56.28 31.06
N LYS A 354 17.96 57.59 30.94
CA LYS A 354 17.00 58.15 29.98
C LYS A 354 17.73 58.93 28.88
N SER A 355 17.17 58.98 27.68
CA SER A 355 17.49 60.02 26.70
C SER A 355 16.22 60.63 26.10
N LYS A 356 16.25 61.95 25.86
CA LYS A 356 15.39 62.65 24.90
C LYS A 356 16.14 62.64 23.56
N GLY A 357 15.53 62.60 22.38
CA GLY A 357 14.11 62.55 22.02
C GLY A 357 13.88 63.37 20.74
N SER A 358 12.94 62.96 19.87
CA SER A 358 12.46 63.79 18.77
C SER A 358 11.00 63.47 18.43
N LYS A 359 10.30 64.40 17.78
CA LYS A 359 8.85 64.35 17.51
C LYS A 359 8.59 64.05 16.04
N ILE A 360 7.69 63.11 15.76
CA ILE A 360 6.80 63.19 14.60
C ILE A 360 5.39 62.94 15.13
N GLN A 361 4.46 63.86 14.85
CA GLN A 361 3.05 63.71 15.20
C GLN A 361 2.29 63.18 13.99
N THR A 362 1.53 62.10 14.17
CA THR A 362 0.37 61.78 13.33
C THR A 362 -0.88 61.82 14.21
N ARG A 363 -1.84 62.67 13.85
CA ARG A 363 -3.12 62.79 14.57
C ARG A 363 -4.01 61.61 14.21
N LEU A 364 -4.49 60.87 15.19
CA LEU A 364 -5.69 60.05 15.09
C LEU A 364 -6.62 60.40 16.25
N LEU A 365 -7.90 60.59 15.95
CA LEU A 365 -8.90 61.10 16.88
C LEU A 365 -9.31 60.00 17.87
N LYS A 366 -9.37 60.35 19.16
CA LYS A 366 -10.12 59.55 20.14
C LYS A 366 -11.61 59.80 19.93
N VAL A 367 -12.33 58.79 19.46
CA VAL A 367 -13.78 58.69 19.65
C VAL A 367 -14.04 58.17 21.07
N GLN A 368 -15.15 58.60 21.69
CA GLN A 368 -15.42 58.37 23.11
C GLN A 368 -15.85 56.93 23.42
N VAL A 369 -15.61 56.52 24.68
CA VAL A 369 -16.04 55.23 25.23
C VAL A 369 -17.46 55.37 25.79
N ASN A 370 -18.43 54.61 25.28
CA ASN A 370 -19.77 54.44 25.88
C ASN A 370 -20.54 53.23 25.28
N THR A 371 -19.90 52.05 25.22
CA THR A 371 -20.50 50.81 24.66
C THR A 371 -20.03 49.54 25.42
N SER A 372 -19.79 49.64 26.73
CA SER A 372 -19.14 48.58 27.53
C SER A 372 -20.00 47.33 27.82
N LEU A 373 -21.30 47.32 27.49
CA LEU A 373 -22.21 46.20 27.77
C LEU A 373 -22.47 45.32 26.53
N GLU A 374 -22.87 45.88 25.38
CA GLU A 374 -23.16 45.10 24.15
C GLU A 374 -21.95 44.33 23.59
N ASN A 375 -20.71 44.73 23.90
CA ASN A 375 -19.53 44.16 23.25
C ASN A 375 -19.29 42.68 23.61
N LYS A 376 -19.61 42.24 24.84
CA LYS A 376 -19.28 40.89 25.32
C LYS A 376 -19.94 39.76 24.53
N GLU A 377 -21.19 39.93 24.10
CA GLU A 377 -21.92 38.94 23.30
C GLU A 377 -21.46 38.91 21.83
N ASN A 378 -20.71 39.92 21.40
CA ASN A 378 -20.27 40.11 20.02
C ASN A 378 -18.77 39.80 19.82
N GLU A 379 -18.06 39.39 20.88
CA GLU A 379 -16.64 39.04 20.87
C GLU A 379 -16.42 37.60 20.37
N LEU A 380 -15.85 37.47 19.18
CA LEU A 380 -15.45 36.21 18.55
C LEU A 380 -14.03 35.80 18.99
N PRO A 381 -13.70 34.50 18.94
CA PRO A 381 -12.35 34.00 19.22
C PRO A 381 -11.26 34.77 18.46
N GLY A 382 -10.30 35.32 19.20
CA GLY A 382 -9.23 36.17 18.69
C GLY A 382 -9.45 37.68 18.83
N GLY A 383 -10.53 38.15 19.50
CA GLY A 383 -10.78 39.58 19.73
C GLY A 383 -11.37 40.31 18.50
N LEU A 384 -12.00 39.55 17.60
CA LEU A 384 -12.80 40.10 16.50
C LEU A 384 -14.22 40.37 16.98
N ASN A 385 -14.90 41.36 16.41
CA ASN A 385 -16.29 41.69 16.76
C ASN A 385 -17.21 41.44 15.55
N LYS A 386 -18.30 40.67 15.74
CA LYS A 386 -19.20 40.27 14.64
C LYS A 386 -19.86 41.48 13.94
N LYS A 387 -20.43 42.41 14.70
CA LYS A 387 -21.04 43.66 14.16
C LYS A 387 -20.03 44.48 13.37
N ARG A 388 -18.76 44.56 13.83
CA ARG A 388 -17.69 45.28 13.12
C ARG A 388 -17.29 44.60 11.80
N LEU A 389 -17.27 43.26 11.76
CA LEU A 389 -17.01 42.51 10.53
C LEU A 389 -18.14 42.69 9.51
N GLN A 390 -19.40 42.62 9.95
CA GLN A 390 -20.57 42.92 9.11
C GLN A 390 -20.53 44.36 8.55
N ALA A 391 -20.17 45.35 9.37
CA ALA A 391 -20.05 46.74 8.93
C ALA A 391 -18.93 46.94 7.89
N LEU A 392 -17.79 46.27 8.05
CA LEU A 392 -16.73 46.25 7.02
C LEU A 392 -17.22 45.58 5.74
N LEU A 393 -18.01 44.50 5.83
CA LEU A 393 -18.53 43.79 4.68
C LEU A 393 -19.60 44.60 3.91
N LYS A 394 -20.54 45.27 4.62
CA LYS A 394 -21.48 46.23 4.00
C LYS A 394 -20.76 47.42 3.34
N GLY A 395 -19.55 47.79 3.79
CA GLY A 395 -18.75 48.88 3.22
C GLY A 395 -17.81 48.52 2.06
N PHE A 396 -17.18 47.34 2.10
CA PHE A 396 -16.16 46.91 1.11
C PHE A 396 -16.62 45.75 0.21
N GLY A 397 -17.78 45.15 0.46
CA GLY A 397 -18.35 44.02 -0.30
C GLY A 397 -17.70 42.66 -0.05
N GLU A 398 -16.40 42.62 0.31
CA GLU A 398 -15.66 41.38 0.52
C GLU A 398 -14.60 41.45 1.63
N TYR A 399 -14.22 40.29 2.20
CA TYR A 399 -13.08 40.20 3.12
C TYR A 399 -11.75 40.05 2.38
N PRO A 400 -10.68 40.76 2.80
CA PRO A 400 -9.36 40.67 2.16
C PRO A 400 -8.85 39.22 2.11
N ALA A 401 -8.51 38.72 0.92
CA ALA A 401 -8.22 37.32 0.66
C ALA A 401 -7.15 36.70 1.58
N LYS A 402 -6.17 37.49 2.05
CA LYS A 402 -5.13 37.08 3.02
C LYS A 402 -5.70 36.69 4.39
N TYR A 403 -6.82 37.29 4.81
CA TYR A 403 -7.43 37.09 6.12
C TYR A 403 -8.78 36.36 6.07
N ARG A 404 -9.43 36.26 4.89
CA ARG A 404 -10.72 35.59 4.67
C ARG A 404 -10.84 34.25 5.40
N MET A 405 -9.87 33.35 5.25
CA MET A 405 -9.90 32.02 5.91
C MET A 405 -9.77 32.07 7.45
N PHE A 406 -9.11 33.09 8.00
CA PHE A 406 -9.05 33.31 9.45
C PHE A 406 -10.37 33.89 9.96
N VAL A 407 -10.94 34.87 9.24
CA VAL A 407 -12.26 35.44 9.54
C VAL A 407 -13.35 34.36 9.51
N TRP A 408 -13.36 33.48 8.51
CA TRP A 408 -14.31 32.36 8.44
C TRP A 408 -14.18 31.39 9.63
N ARG A 409 -12.96 31.05 10.06
CA ARG A 409 -12.73 30.23 11.26
C ARG A 409 -13.24 30.88 12.54
N SER A 410 -13.05 32.19 12.70
CA SER A 410 -13.57 32.96 13.84
C SER A 410 -15.10 33.13 13.81
N LEU A 411 -15.71 33.31 12.63
CA LEU A 411 -17.16 33.41 12.45
C LEU A 411 -17.87 32.08 12.75
N LEU A 412 -17.34 30.97 12.20
CA LEU A 412 -17.89 29.63 12.40
C LEU A 412 -17.50 28.98 13.75
N GLN A 413 -16.59 29.62 14.51
CA GLN A 413 -16.11 29.18 15.82
C GLN A 413 -15.65 27.70 15.88
N LEU A 414 -14.91 27.25 14.85
CA LEU A 414 -14.56 25.84 14.67
C LEU A 414 -13.83 25.27 15.91
N PRO A 415 -14.14 24.02 16.34
CA PRO A 415 -13.64 23.48 17.61
C PRO A 415 -12.23 22.88 17.54
N GLU A 416 -11.73 22.53 16.34
CA GLU A 416 -10.43 21.89 16.09
C GLU A 416 -10.26 20.55 16.84
N ASN A 417 -11.27 19.68 16.69
CA ASN A 417 -11.42 18.37 17.36
C ASN A 417 -10.49 17.28 16.78
N HIS A 418 -9.17 17.47 16.89
CA HIS A 418 -8.14 16.58 16.37
C HIS A 418 -8.36 15.08 16.69
N LEU A 419 -8.67 14.74 17.95
CA LEU A 419 -8.83 13.34 18.39
C LEU A 419 -10.08 12.67 17.78
N ALA A 420 -11.22 13.37 17.79
CA ALA A 420 -12.45 12.86 17.20
C ALA A 420 -12.33 12.71 15.67
N PHE A 421 -11.64 13.64 15.00
CA PHE A 421 -11.36 13.54 13.57
C PHE A 421 -10.40 12.39 13.23
N SER A 422 -9.38 12.13 14.04
CA SER A 422 -8.52 10.94 13.85
C SER A 422 -9.37 9.67 13.89
N SER A 423 -10.19 9.50 14.94
CA SER A 423 -11.08 8.34 15.08
C SER A 423 -12.03 8.11 13.88
N LEU A 424 -12.47 9.17 13.20
CA LEU A 424 -13.26 9.06 11.95
C LEU A 424 -12.41 8.67 10.73
N ILE A 425 -11.16 9.11 10.67
CA ILE A 425 -10.21 8.82 9.59
C ILE A 425 -9.57 7.44 9.74
N ASP A 426 -9.35 6.97 10.97
CA ASP A 426 -8.74 5.69 11.32
C ASP A 426 -9.66 4.51 10.96
N LYS A 427 -10.97 4.76 10.77
CA LYS A 427 -11.94 3.83 10.14
C LYS A 427 -11.73 3.62 8.63
N GLY A 428 -10.84 4.37 7.97
CA GLY A 428 -10.50 4.22 6.55
C GLY A 428 -11.56 4.76 5.57
N THR A 429 -11.42 4.43 4.28
CA THR A 429 -12.36 4.85 3.23
C THR A 429 -13.70 4.13 3.36
N HIS A 430 -14.81 4.87 3.34
CA HIS A 430 -16.16 4.29 3.40
C HIS A 430 -16.53 3.63 2.06
N SER A 431 -17.27 2.52 2.11
CA SER A 431 -17.64 1.69 0.93
C SER A 431 -18.24 2.53 -0.20
N ALA A 432 -19.23 3.36 0.11
CA ALA A 432 -19.91 4.26 -0.81
C ALA A 432 -18.98 5.20 -1.62
N PHE A 433 -17.76 5.48 -1.13
CA PHE A 433 -16.83 6.41 -1.78
C PHE A 433 -15.57 5.75 -2.34
N VAL A 434 -15.46 4.42 -2.35
CA VAL A 434 -14.31 3.71 -2.95
C VAL A 434 -14.19 4.03 -4.44
N ASN A 435 -15.30 3.97 -5.18
CA ASN A 435 -15.35 4.12 -6.63
C ASN A 435 -15.77 5.53 -7.12
N ILE A 436 -15.76 6.54 -6.24
CA ILE A 436 -16.23 7.92 -6.51
C ILE A 436 -15.58 8.58 -7.75
N GLN A 437 -14.41 8.11 -8.19
CA GLN A 437 -13.76 8.57 -9.42
C GLN A 437 -14.59 8.29 -10.69
N ASN A 438 -15.44 7.26 -10.68
CA ASN A 438 -16.27 6.87 -11.83
C ASN A 438 -17.47 7.80 -11.98
N GLU A 439 -18.08 8.21 -10.87
CA GLU A 439 -19.20 9.15 -10.80
C GLU A 439 -18.73 10.61 -10.97
N TYR A 440 -17.62 10.96 -10.31
CA TYR A 440 -17.05 12.31 -10.28
C TYR A 440 -15.60 12.30 -10.82
N PRO A 441 -15.40 12.41 -12.15
CA PRO A 441 -14.09 12.26 -12.81
C PRO A 441 -13.13 13.45 -12.58
N ILE A 442 -12.63 13.58 -11.35
CA ILE A 442 -11.72 14.64 -10.91
C ILE A 442 -10.29 14.39 -11.43
N LYS A 443 -9.84 15.20 -12.38
CA LYS A 443 -8.49 15.13 -13.00
C LYS A 443 -7.31 15.23 -12.01
N SER A 444 -7.52 15.82 -10.82
CA SER A 444 -6.47 15.97 -9.79
C SER A 444 -6.54 14.85 -8.73
N ARG A 445 -5.57 13.92 -8.77
CA ARG A 445 -5.45 12.83 -7.79
C ARG A 445 -5.32 13.31 -6.34
N LYS A 446 -4.71 14.48 -6.08
CA LYS A 446 -4.67 15.07 -4.73
C LYS A 446 -6.07 15.47 -4.28
N LEU A 447 -6.80 16.20 -5.13
CA LEU A 447 -8.13 16.71 -4.81
C LEU A 447 -9.14 15.58 -4.61
N LEU A 448 -9.11 14.57 -5.48
CA LEU A 448 -9.91 13.34 -5.37
C LEU A 448 -9.66 12.62 -4.04
N ARG A 449 -8.39 12.45 -3.63
CA ARG A 449 -8.05 11.80 -2.34
C ARG A 449 -8.48 12.63 -1.13
N VAL A 450 -8.44 13.97 -1.21
CA VAL A 450 -8.99 14.83 -0.12
C VAL A 450 -10.50 14.67 -0.06
N LEU A 451 -11.21 14.77 -1.19
CA LEU A 451 -12.66 14.60 -1.27
C LEU A 451 -13.11 13.25 -0.69
N GLN A 452 -12.52 12.15 -1.18
CA GLN A 452 -12.81 10.79 -0.73
C GLN A 452 -12.63 10.61 0.78
N ARG A 453 -11.58 11.20 1.38
CA ARG A 453 -11.35 11.14 2.85
C ARG A 453 -12.32 12.01 3.64
N THR A 454 -12.62 13.23 3.18
CA THR A 454 -13.61 14.10 3.83
C THR A 454 -15.00 13.48 3.80
N LEU A 455 -15.42 12.92 2.65
CA LEU A 455 -16.69 12.23 2.50
C LEU A 455 -16.76 10.94 3.33
N SER A 456 -15.69 10.16 3.38
CA SER A 456 -15.61 8.97 4.24
C SER A 456 -15.75 9.34 5.72
N ALA A 457 -15.07 10.41 6.17
CA ALA A 457 -15.20 10.90 7.55
C ALA A 457 -16.64 11.39 7.87
N LEU A 458 -17.36 11.96 6.90
CA LEU A 458 -18.76 12.34 7.06
C LEU A 458 -19.67 11.10 7.17
N ALA A 459 -19.55 10.12 6.27
CA ALA A 459 -20.29 8.85 6.38
C ALA A 459 -20.01 8.11 7.70
N HIS A 460 -18.75 8.11 8.15
CA HIS A 460 -18.34 7.54 9.45
C HIS A 460 -18.84 8.31 10.67
N TRP A 461 -19.35 9.53 10.49
CA TRP A 461 -19.97 10.36 11.53
C TRP A 461 -21.50 10.23 11.52
N SER A 462 -22.14 10.11 10.35
CA SER A 462 -23.55 9.74 10.22
C SER A 462 -23.86 9.07 8.89
N ALA A 463 -24.58 7.94 8.94
CA ALA A 463 -24.80 7.05 7.80
C ALA A 463 -25.55 7.71 6.63
N ILE A 464 -26.43 8.69 6.90
CA ILE A 464 -27.16 9.46 5.88
C ILE A 464 -26.20 10.04 4.82
N PHE A 465 -25.00 10.47 5.22
CA PHE A 465 -24.03 11.09 4.32
C PHE A 465 -23.36 10.10 3.34
N ALA A 466 -23.53 8.78 3.52
CA ALA A 466 -23.15 7.76 2.55
C ALA A 466 -24.23 7.54 1.46
N GLU A 467 -25.49 7.82 1.79
CA GLU A 467 -26.65 7.57 0.92
C GLU A 467 -27.04 8.80 0.08
N THR A 468 -26.76 10.00 0.58
CA THR A 468 -27.10 11.28 -0.09
C THR A 468 -26.20 11.58 -1.31
N PRO A 469 -26.74 11.63 -2.55
CA PRO A 469 -25.95 11.83 -3.77
C PRO A 469 -25.39 13.26 -3.92
N TYR A 470 -25.99 14.25 -3.25
CA TYR A 470 -25.60 15.66 -3.35
C TYR A 470 -24.45 16.07 -2.40
N ILE A 471 -24.12 15.27 -1.39
CA ILE A 471 -23.04 15.62 -0.43
C ILE A 471 -21.65 15.74 -1.08
N PRO A 472 -21.26 14.93 -2.09
CA PRO A 472 -20.08 15.19 -2.92
C PRO A 472 -20.06 16.60 -3.57
N LEU A 473 -21.20 17.07 -4.09
CA LEU A 473 -21.32 18.40 -4.72
C LEU A 473 -21.19 19.51 -3.66
N LEU A 474 -21.89 19.39 -2.54
CA LEU A 474 -21.83 20.32 -1.41
C LEU A 474 -20.42 20.43 -0.81
N ALA A 475 -19.71 19.31 -0.67
CA ALA A 475 -18.37 19.27 -0.07
C ALA A 475 -17.26 19.77 -1.03
N PHE A 476 -17.43 19.63 -2.34
CA PHE A 476 -16.37 19.88 -3.33
C PHE A 476 -15.80 21.33 -3.31
N PRO A 477 -16.61 22.40 -3.20
CA PRO A 477 -16.09 23.78 -3.09
C PRO A 477 -15.16 23.98 -1.89
N PHE A 478 -15.53 23.47 -0.72
CA PHE A 478 -14.71 23.54 0.49
C PHE A 478 -13.46 22.69 0.37
N VAL A 479 -13.56 21.46 -0.15
CA VAL A 479 -12.42 20.59 -0.44
C VAL A 479 -11.42 21.24 -1.41
N LYS A 480 -11.92 21.97 -2.41
CA LYS A 480 -11.11 22.73 -3.38
C LYS A 480 -10.39 23.93 -2.76
N LEU A 481 -10.88 24.48 -1.66
CA LEU A 481 -10.25 25.59 -0.91
C LEU A 481 -9.32 25.10 0.22
N PHE A 482 -9.73 24.09 0.98
CA PHE A 482 -9.02 23.59 2.17
C PHE A 482 -8.17 22.34 1.90
N GLN A 483 -7.66 22.17 0.67
CA GLN A 483 -6.85 21.02 0.19
C GLN A 483 -5.64 20.63 1.07
N ASN A 484 -5.18 21.54 1.93
CA ASN A 484 -4.02 21.36 2.80
C ASN A 484 -4.38 21.12 4.28
N ASN A 485 -5.65 21.24 4.69
CA ASN A 485 -6.09 20.97 6.06
C ASN A 485 -7.43 20.25 6.07
N GLN A 486 -7.37 18.91 6.20
CA GLN A 486 -8.54 18.02 6.11
C GLN A 486 -9.48 18.16 7.32
N LEU A 487 -8.93 18.41 8.53
CA LEU A 487 -9.73 18.67 9.73
C LEU A 487 -10.62 19.90 9.54
N VAL A 488 -10.02 21.03 9.15
CA VAL A 488 -10.76 22.29 8.93
C VAL A 488 -11.75 22.13 7.77
N CYS A 489 -11.39 21.39 6.71
CA CYS A 489 -12.32 21.10 5.63
C CYS A 489 -13.54 20.30 6.11
N PHE A 490 -13.33 19.28 6.95
CA PHE A 490 -14.39 18.48 7.55
C PHE A 490 -15.26 19.33 8.50
N GLU A 491 -14.64 20.09 9.41
CA GLU A 491 -15.37 20.92 10.38
C GLU A 491 -16.18 22.03 9.70
N VAL A 492 -15.68 22.65 8.62
CA VAL A 492 -16.45 23.62 7.83
C VAL A 492 -17.65 22.95 7.16
N VAL A 493 -17.47 21.80 6.48
CA VAL A 493 -18.59 21.09 5.83
C VAL A 493 -19.61 20.61 6.87
N ALA A 494 -19.17 20.04 7.99
CA ALA A 494 -20.03 19.65 9.10
C ALA A 494 -20.80 20.84 9.71
N THR A 495 -20.15 22.00 9.87
CA THR A 495 -20.81 23.22 10.37
C THR A 495 -21.85 23.73 9.38
N VAL A 496 -21.55 23.70 8.08
CA VAL A 496 -22.48 24.07 7.00
C VAL A 496 -23.70 23.15 7.00
N VAL A 497 -23.49 21.83 7.03
CA VAL A 497 -24.56 20.83 7.01
C VAL A 497 -25.45 20.91 8.26
N VAL A 498 -24.88 21.22 9.43
CA VAL A 498 -25.66 21.36 10.68
C VAL A 498 -26.43 22.68 10.75
N ASN A 499 -25.85 23.81 10.33
CA ASN A 499 -26.42 25.14 10.57
C ASN A 499 -27.14 25.77 9.38
N PHE A 500 -26.71 25.48 8.15
CA PHE A 500 -27.23 26.10 6.92
C PHE A 500 -28.08 25.13 6.08
N CYS A 501 -27.87 23.82 6.25
CA CYS A 501 -28.69 22.77 5.63
C CYS A 501 -29.73 22.18 6.62
N GLN A 502 -30.32 23.02 7.47
CA GLN A 502 -31.38 22.59 8.39
C GLN A 502 -32.60 22.11 7.60
N HIS A 503 -33.30 21.09 8.10
CA HIS A 503 -34.44 20.43 7.45
C HIS A 503 -34.13 19.75 6.09
N TRP A 504 -32.87 19.71 5.62
CA TRP A 504 -32.54 19.16 4.30
C TRP A 504 -32.79 17.65 4.14
N PHE A 505 -32.75 16.91 5.24
CA PHE A 505 -32.75 15.44 5.24
C PHE A 505 -34.04 14.83 5.80
N GLU A 506 -35.06 15.65 6.13
CA GLU A 506 -36.31 15.19 6.76
C GLU A 506 -37.16 14.28 5.85
N TYR A 507 -37.15 14.53 4.55
CA TYR A 507 -37.90 13.78 3.54
C TYR A 507 -37.00 12.93 2.62
N PHE A 508 -35.76 12.66 3.03
CA PHE A 508 -34.81 11.86 2.26
C PHE A 508 -35.42 10.50 1.85
N PRO A 509 -35.37 10.09 0.57
CA PRO A 509 -34.47 10.56 -0.50
C PRO A 509 -34.90 11.83 -1.26
N ASN A 510 -36.10 12.39 -1.00
CA ASN A 510 -36.58 13.56 -1.74
C ASN A 510 -35.85 14.86 -1.32
N PRO A 511 -35.74 15.86 -2.22
CA PRO A 511 -35.29 17.20 -1.86
C PRO A 511 -36.18 17.86 -0.78
N PRO A 512 -35.66 18.84 -0.02
CA PRO A 512 -36.35 19.39 1.14
C PRO A 512 -37.47 20.36 0.77
N VAL A 513 -38.66 19.80 0.54
CA VAL A 513 -39.91 20.51 0.22
C VAL A 513 -40.18 21.68 1.18
N ASN A 514 -39.92 21.51 2.49
CA ASN A 514 -40.06 22.59 3.49
C ASN A 514 -39.21 23.84 3.14
N VAL A 515 -37.94 23.64 2.79
CA VAL A 515 -37.01 24.75 2.47
C VAL A 515 -37.33 25.37 1.11
N LEU A 516 -37.70 24.54 0.13
CA LEU A 516 -38.12 25.00 -1.20
C LEU A 516 -39.42 25.82 -1.12
N SER A 517 -40.38 25.40 -0.29
CA SER A 517 -41.62 26.15 -0.03
C SER A 517 -41.35 27.49 0.69
N MET A 518 -40.42 27.54 1.65
CA MET A 518 -40.01 28.82 2.26
C MET A 518 -39.49 29.80 1.20
N MET A 519 -38.63 29.35 0.28
CA MET A 519 -38.13 30.20 -0.81
C MET A 519 -39.23 30.63 -1.78
N GLU A 520 -40.13 29.73 -2.13
CA GLU A 520 -41.27 29.99 -3.01
C GLU A 520 -42.23 31.03 -2.40
N ASN A 521 -42.47 30.97 -1.09
CA ASN A 521 -43.27 31.96 -0.35
C ASN A 521 -42.61 33.36 -0.32
N VAL A 522 -41.27 33.44 -0.21
CA VAL A 522 -40.54 34.71 -0.30
C VAL A 522 -40.61 35.27 -1.73
N LEU A 523 -40.42 34.42 -2.75
CA LEU A 523 -40.57 34.82 -4.15
C LEU A 523 -42.01 35.30 -4.45
N ALA A 524 -43.02 34.60 -3.93
CA ALA A 524 -44.44 34.99 -4.02
C ALA A 524 -44.76 36.33 -3.33
N HIS A 525 -43.92 36.80 -2.40
CA HIS A 525 -44.07 38.12 -1.79
C HIS A 525 -43.45 39.22 -2.66
N HIS A 526 -42.23 39.02 -3.16
CA HIS A 526 -41.45 40.07 -3.83
C HIS A 526 -41.57 40.12 -5.37
N ASP A 527 -41.79 38.99 -6.05
CA ASP A 527 -41.99 38.93 -7.51
C ASP A 527 -43.04 37.88 -7.91
N LYS A 528 -44.31 38.30 -7.83
CA LYS A 528 -45.47 37.48 -8.20
C LYS A 528 -45.55 37.17 -9.69
N GLU A 529 -45.01 38.05 -10.54
CA GLU A 529 -45.07 37.91 -12.00
C GLU A 529 -44.10 36.82 -12.47
N LEU A 530 -42.87 36.82 -11.94
CA LEU A 530 -41.88 35.77 -12.19
C LEU A 530 -42.36 34.40 -11.69
N LEU A 531 -42.97 34.34 -10.50
CA LEU A 531 -43.55 33.09 -9.99
C LEU A 531 -44.72 32.60 -10.84
N GLN A 532 -45.62 33.49 -11.29
CA GLN A 532 -46.70 33.12 -12.20
C GLN A 532 -46.19 32.60 -13.55
N HIS A 533 -45.09 33.17 -14.07
CA HIS A 533 -44.42 32.66 -15.28
C HIS A 533 -43.84 31.26 -15.05
N LEU A 534 -43.14 31.02 -13.94
CA LEU A 534 -42.61 29.69 -13.59
C LEU A 534 -43.73 28.63 -13.48
N ILE A 535 -44.82 28.96 -12.78
CA ILE A 535 -46.01 28.09 -12.64
C ILE A 535 -46.66 27.80 -14.01
N LYS A 536 -46.78 28.81 -14.88
CA LYS A 536 -47.35 28.68 -16.24
C LYS A 536 -46.61 27.65 -17.10
N TYR A 537 -45.30 27.49 -16.93
CA TYR A 537 -44.48 26.48 -17.64
C TYR A 537 -44.19 25.23 -16.78
N SER A 538 -45.00 24.98 -15.74
CA SER A 538 -44.90 23.86 -14.79
C SER A 538 -43.52 23.68 -14.13
N VAL A 539 -42.76 24.78 -13.96
CA VAL A 539 -41.44 24.81 -13.31
C VAL A 539 -41.62 24.89 -11.80
N THR A 540 -41.32 23.79 -11.09
CA THR A 540 -41.39 23.74 -9.62
C THR A 540 -40.15 24.36 -8.97
N SER A 541 -40.23 24.66 -7.66
CA SER A 541 -39.07 25.09 -6.87
C SER A 541 -37.92 24.07 -6.82
N GLN A 542 -38.19 22.78 -7.08
CA GLN A 542 -37.13 21.79 -7.29
C GLN A 542 -36.31 22.04 -8.57
N VAL A 543 -36.85 22.71 -9.60
CA VAL A 543 -36.10 23.04 -10.82
C VAL A 543 -35.33 24.35 -10.69
N TYR A 544 -35.94 25.39 -10.11
CA TYR A 544 -35.33 26.74 -10.09
C TYR A 544 -34.51 27.07 -8.84
N ALA A 545 -34.79 26.45 -7.68
CA ALA A 545 -34.10 26.75 -6.42
C ALA A 545 -33.14 25.64 -5.98
N TRP A 546 -33.50 24.37 -6.16
CA TRP A 546 -32.69 23.25 -5.66
C TRP A 546 -31.28 23.16 -6.29
N PRO A 547 -31.05 23.35 -7.61
CA PRO A 547 -29.68 23.28 -8.17
C PRO A 547 -28.71 24.31 -7.59
N LEU A 548 -29.23 25.51 -7.25
CA LEU A 548 -28.46 26.56 -6.58
C LEU A 548 -28.06 26.15 -5.15
N LEU A 549 -28.94 25.44 -4.43
CA LEU A 549 -28.68 24.94 -3.08
C LEU A 549 -27.76 23.70 -3.11
N GLU A 550 -28.07 22.69 -3.91
CA GLU A 550 -27.33 21.43 -4.05
C GLU A 550 -25.85 21.66 -4.39
N THR A 551 -25.56 22.54 -5.35
CA THR A 551 -24.18 22.88 -5.75
C THR A 551 -23.54 23.95 -4.87
N LEU A 552 -24.25 24.51 -3.87
CA LEU A 552 -23.90 25.74 -3.15
C LEU A 552 -23.48 26.87 -4.10
N PHE A 553 -24.23 27.09 -5.19
CA PHE A 553 -23.93 28.01 -6.30
C PHE A 553 -22.61 27.76 -7.08
N SER A 554 -21.89 26.66 -6.81
CA SER A 554 -20.51 26.50 -7.32
C SER A 554 -20.39 26.10 -8.80
N GLU A 555 -21.50 25.70 -9.42
CA GLU A 555 -21.64 25.50 -10.86
C GLU A 555 -21.78 26.85 -11.58
N VAL A 556 -22.73 27.65 -11.10
CA VAL A 556 -23.21 28.92 -11.68
C VAL A 556 -22.23 30.08 -11.47
N LEU A 557 -21.57 30.17 -10.30
CA LEU A 557 -20.66 31.27 -9.97
C LEU A 557 -19.20 30.98 -10.31
N THR A 558 -18.41 32.02 -10.56
CA THR A 558 -16.95 31.92 -10.56
C THR A 558 -16.40 31.83 -9.13
N ARG A 559 -15.12 31.48 -9.00
CA ARG A 559 -14.45 31.31 -7.69
C ARG A 559 -14.50 32.59 -6.83
N GLU A 560 -14.37 33.77 -7.43
CA GLU A 560 -14.25 35.02 -6.68
C GLU A 560 -15.62 35.52 -6.20
N GLU A 561 -16.62 35.43 -7.07
CA GLU A 561 -18.04 35.64 -6.74
C GLU A 561 -18.53 34.72 -5.63
N TRP A 562 -18.22 33.42 -5.74
CA TRP A 562 -18.57 32.42 -4.72
C TRP A 562 -17.97 32.77 -3.34
N LEU A 563 -16.71 33.25 -3.31
CA LEU A 563 -16.07 33.70 -2.07
C LEU A 563 -16.75 34.97 -1.49
N LYS A 564 -17.24 35.88 -2.32
CA LYS A 564 -18.01 37.08 -1.89
C LYS A 564 -19.39 36.70 -1.34
N VAL A 565 -20.07 35.75 -1.96
CA VAL A 565 -21.32 35.18 -1.45
C VAL A 565 -21.10 34.52 -0.09
N PHE A 566 -20.08 33.67 0.05
CA PHE A 566 -19.80 32.99 1.32
C PHE A 566 -19.24 33.88 2.43
N ASP A 567 -18.53 34.98 2.11
CA ASP A 567 -18.22 36.04 3.09
C ASP A 567 -19.50 36.60 3.72
N ASN A 568 -20.57 36.79 2.93
CA ASN A 568 -21.86 37.31 3.40
C ASN A 568 -22.70 36.22 4.11
N ILE A 569 -22.72 34.98 3.62
CA ILE A 569 -23.43 33.87 4.28
C ILE A 569 -22.88 33.63 5.70
N PHE A 570 -21.57 33.48 5.88
CA PHE A 570 -20.98 33.22 7.21
C PHE A 570 -20.99 34.43 8.15
N SER A 571 -21.31 35.63 7.66
CA SER A 571 -21.42 36.84 8.49
C SER A 571 -22.82 37.07 9.07
N ASN A 572 -23.86 36.49 8.45
CA ASN A 572 -25.26 36.76 8.78
C ASN A 572 -25.93 35.58 9.53
N HIS A 573 -27.26 35.60 9.62
CA HIS A 573 -28.08 34.48 10.12
C HIS A 573 -28.24 33.42 9.02
N PRO A 574 -28.38 32.10 9.31
CA PRO A 574 -28.53 31.06 8.30
C PRO A 574 -29.62 31.31 7.24
N SER A 575 -30.72 31.99 7.59
CA SER A 575 -31.77 32.40 6.64
C SER A 575 -31.25 33.23 5.45
N TYR A 576 -30.13 33.96 5.60
CA TYR A 576 -29.52 34.71 4.49
C TYR A 576 -29.10 33.80 3.33
N PHE A 577 -28.78 32.52 3.57
CA PHE A 577 -28.46 31.56 2.52
C PHE A 577 -29.67 31.27 1.61
N LEU A 578 -30.89 31.33 2.14
CA LEU A 578 -32.12 31.25 1.34
C LEU A 578 -32.43 32.61 0.68
N MET A 579 -32.20 33.74 1.38
CA MET A 579 -32.39 35.08 0.81
C MET A 579 -31.49 35.35 -0.40
N ILE A 580 -30.22 34.94 -0.37
CA ILE A 580 -29.29 35.12 -1.50
C ILE A 580 -29.67 34.25 -2.70
N ALA A 581 -30.32 33.09 -2.49
CA ALA A 581 -30.85 32.25 -3.56
C ALA A 581 -32.09 32.89 -4.20
N VAL A 582 -33.04 33.40 -3.40
CA VAL A 582 -34.20 34.15 -3.94
C VAL A 582 -33.74 35.44 -4.64
N ALA A 583 -32.77 36.18 -4.08
CA ALA A 583 -32.19 37.36 -4.72
C ALA A 583 -31.50 37.03 -6.06
N TYR A 584 -30.84 35.87 -6.16
CA TYR A 584 -30.26 35.42 -7.43
C TYR A 584 -31.35 35.22 -8.49
N ILE A 585 -32.48 34.62 -8.11
CA ILE A 585 -33.65 34.41 -8.98
C ILE A 585 -34.31 35.73 -9.38
N THR A 586 -34.55 36.68 -8.45
CA THR A 586 -35.15 37.98 -8.78
C THR A 586 -34.22 38.87 -9.61
N CYS A 587 -32.91 38.87 -9.36
CA CYS A 587 -31.94 39.53 -10.26
C CYS A 587 -31.89 38.86 -11.65
N SER A 588 -32.27 37.58 -11.76
CA SER A 588 -32.38 36.83 -13.02
C SER A 588 -33.72 37.01 -13.75
N ARG A 589 -34.64 37.87 -13.27
CA ARG A 589 -35.98 38.07 -13.82
C ARG A 589 -36.00 38.27 -15.34
N ALA A 590 -35.10 39.09 -15.90
CA ALA A 590 -35.15 39.41 -17.32
C ALA A 590 -34.86 38.19 -18.22
N PRO A 591 -33.76 37.43 -18.05
CA PRO A 591 -33.59 36.13 -18.71
C PRO A 591 -34.74 35.15 -18.47
N LEU A 592 -35.17 34.96 -17.22
CA LEU A 592 -36.16 33.93 -16.86
C LEU A 592 -37.54 34.17 -17.50
N LEU A 593 -37.95 35.43 -17.71
CA LEU A 593 -39.18 35.75 -18.43
C LEU A 593 -39.10 35.52 -19.95
N HIS A 594 -37.90 35.32 -20.52
CA HIS A 594 -37.72 34.93 -21.93
C HIS A 594 -37.66 33.41 -22.14
N CYS A 595 -37.44 32.61 -21.08
CA CYS A 595 -37.52 31.15 -21.12
C CYS A 595 -38.97 30.71 -21.38
N ASN A 596 -39.16 29.75 -22.30
CA ASN A 596 -40.47 29.30 -22.80
C ASN A 596 -40.64 27.77 -22.78
N GLN A 597 -39.59 27.01 -22.44
CA GLN A 597 -39.62 25.55 -22.27
C GLN A 597 -38.98 25.19 -20.93
N THR A 598 -39.41 24.09 -20.29
CA THR A 598 -38.81 23.61 -19.02
C THR A 598 -37.30 23.41 -19.12
N ALA A 599 -36.83 22.88 -20.25
CA ALA A 599 -35.40 22.70 -20.55
C ALA A 599 -34.61 24.02 -20.61
N ASP A 600 -35.24 25.16 -20.94
CA ASP A 600 -34.56 26.48 -20.91
C ASP A 600 -34.19 26.85 -19.46
N PHE A 601 -35.08 26.56 -18.50
CA PHE A 601 -34.87 26.82 -17.08
C PHE A 601 -33.83 25.86 -16.48
N GLU A 602 -33.93 24.56 -16.77
CA GLU A 602 -32.92 23.56 -16.38
C GLU A 602 -31.54 23.94 -16.91
N TYR A 603 -31.44 24.35 -18.18
CA TYR A 603 -30.21 24.88 -18.75
C TYR A 603 -29.71 26.12 -18.00
N PHE A 604 -30.58 27.10 -17.74
CA PHE A 604 -30.21 28.35 -17.05
C PHE A 604 -29.61 28.14 -15.66
N PHE A 605 -30.16 27.21 -14.87
CA PHE A 605 -29.69 26.97 -13.48
C PHE A 605 -28.47 26.05 -13.38
N HIS A 606 -28.12 25.31 -14.44
CA HIS A 606 -26.86 24.54 -14.55
C HIS A 606 -25.74 25.27 -15.33
N HIS A 607 -25.97 26.49 -15.81
CA HIS A 607 -24.98 27.28 -16.56
C HIS A 607 -24.65 28.61 -15.89
N ARG A 608 -23.55 29.24 -16.32
CA ARG A 608 -23.07 30.52 -15.75
C ARG A 608 -23.75 31.70 -16.42
N ASN A 609 -24.45 32.50 -15.61
CA ASN A 609 -25.17 33.67 -16.07
C ASN A 609 -24.40 34.95 -15.73
N ASN A 610 -24.46 35.95 -16.62
CA ASN A 610 -23.71 37.20 -16.49
C ASN A 610 -24.46 38.19 -15.58
N LEU A 611 -24.24 38.10 -14.27
CA LEU A 611 -24.93 38.89 -13.23
C LEU A 611 -23.92 39.53 -12.28
N ASP A 612 -24.09 40.82 -11.99
CA ASP A 612 -23.28 41.48 -10.95
C ASP A 612 -23.69 40.99 -9.55
N ILE A 613 -22.87 40.14 -8.96
CA ILE A 613 -23.09 39.58 -7.62
C ILE A 613 -23.10 40.67 -6.53
N ASN A 614 -22.55 41.86 -6.77
CA ASN A 614 -22.72 43.00 -5.85
C ASN A 614 -24.15 43.55 -5.86
N VAL A 615 -24.90 43.40 -6.97
CA VAL A 615 -26.34 43.68 -7.02
C VAL A 615 -27.12 42.59 -6.29
N VAL A 616 -26.81 41.31 -6.55
CA VAL A 616 -27.46 40.16 -5.89
C VAL A 616 -27.28 40.20 -4.36
N ILE A 617 -26.09 40.57 -3.87
CA ILE A 617 -25.81 40.74 -2.43
C ILE A 617 -26.61 41.90 -1.83
N LYS A 618 -26.71 43.05 -2.52
CA LYS A 618 -27.53 44.20 -2.08
C LYS A 618 -29.01 43.82 -2.03
N GLU A 619 -29.49 43.11 -3.04
CA GLU A 619 -30.86 42.64 -3.13
C GLU A 619 -31.17 41.63 -2.02
N ALA A 620 -30.25 40.72 -1.67
CA ALA A 620 -30.42 39.82 -0.53
C ALA A 620 -30.52 40.54 0.83
N TYR A 621 -29.79 41.64 1.02
CA TYR A 621 -29.99 42.51 2.20
C TYR A 621 -31.34 43.25 2.14
N ARG A 622 -31.79 43.71 0.95
CA ARG A 622 -33.13 44.28 0.76
C ARG A 622 -34.23 43.26 1.10
N LEU A 623 -34.10 42.01 0.65
CA LEU A 623 -35.04 40.92 0.96
C LEU A 623 -35.07 40.61 2.46
N MET A 624 -33.92 40.57 3.14
CA MET A 624 -33.87 40.44 4.61
C MET A 624 -34.61 41.58 5.32
N GLU A 625 -34.38 42.83 4.90
CA GLU A 625 -34.92 44.02 5.58
C GLU A 625 -36.39 44.32 5.19
N ALA A 626 -36.90 43.74 4.09
CA ALA A 626 -38.26 43.98 3.57
C ALA A 626 -39.24 42.78 3.63
N THR A 627 -38.81 41.59 4.07
CA THR A 627 -39.73 40.42 4.17
C THR A 627 -40.44 40.40 5.53
N PRO A 628 -41.79 40.30 5.58
CA PRO A 628 -42.53 40.21 6.84
C PRO A 628 -42.14 38.99 7.69
N LEU A 629 -42.15 39.15 9.02
CA LEU A 629 -41.72 38.11 9.98
C LEU A 629 -42.51 36.79 9.88
N ASP A 630 -43.75 36.82 9.39
CA ASP A 630 -44.55 35.60 9.16
C ASP A 630 -44.05 34.74 8.00
N ILE A 631 -43.37 35.35 7.02
CA ILE A 631 -42.85 34.71 5.80
C ILE A 631 -41.33 34.51 5.90
N HIS A 632 -40.64 35.32 6.71
CA HIS A 632 -39.18 35.32 6.82
C HIS A 632 -38.64 33.99 7.40
N PRO A 633 -37.73 33.26 6.70
CA PRO A 633 -37.31 31.91 7.11
C PRO A 633 -36.64 31.78 8.49
N GLN A 634 -36.22 32.89 9.11
CA GLN A 634 -35.73 32.88 10.50
C GLN A 634 -36.80 32.40 11.52
N ARG A 635 -38.09 32.41 11.18
CA ARG A 635 -39.13 31.82 12.03
C ARG A 635 -39.06 30.30 12.13
N MET A 636 -38.46 29.63 11.14
CA MET A 636 -38.43 28.16 11.01
C MET A 636 -37.04 27.55 11.05
N LEU A 637 -35.97 28.36 11.09
CA LEU A 637 -34.59 27.93 11.15
C LEU A 637 -34.01 28.26 12.54
N ASP A 638 -33.33 27.30 13.15
CA ASP A 638 -32.57 27.49 14.40
C ASP A 638 -31.47 28.55 14.20
N ASP A 639 -31.20 29.34 15.24
CA ASP A 639 -30.04 30.26 15.30
C ASP A 639 -28.70 29.50 15.14
N PHE A 640 -27.62 30.20 14.78
CA PHE A 640 -26.32 29.55 14.56
C PHE A 640 -25.71 28.96 15.84
N ILE A 641 -25.50 27.65 15.87
CA ILE A 641 -24.87 26.89 16.97
C ILE A 641 -23.50 26.33 16.51
N PRO A 642 -22.40 26.65 17.20
CA PRO A 642 -21.08 26.12 16.87
C PRO A 642 -20.95 24.63 17.24
N LEU A 643 -20.09 23.90 16.54
CA LEU A 643 -19.84 22.48 16.83
C LEU A 643 -19.21 22.29 18.22
N THR A 644 -19.66 21.24 18.93
CA THR A 644 -19.20 20.90 20.28
C THR A 644 -17.71 20.58 20.31
N LYS A 645 -17.01 21.01 21.37
CA LYS A 645 -15.58 20.74 21.59
C LYS A 645 -15.38 19.36 22.23
N GLY A 646 -14.29 18.69 21.84
CA GLY A 646 -13.93 17.34 22.28
C GLY A 646 -14.58 16.21 21.45
N GLN A 647 -15.89 16.30 21.19
CA GLN A 647 -16.64 15.33 20.39
C GLN A 647 -17.63 16.04 19.45
N TYR A 648 -17.87 15.46 18.26
CA TYR A 648 -18.86 15.98 17.32
C TYR A 648 -20.29 15.55 17.73
N PRO A 649 -21.32 16.39 17.51
CA PRO A 649 -22.70 16.07 17.91
C PRO A 649 -23.26 14.94 17.04
N VAL A 650 -24.15 14.11 17.58
CA VAL A 650 -24.75 13.00 16.82
C VAL A 650 -25.84 13.52 15.89
N PHE A 651 -25.57 13.51 14.59
CA PHE A 651 -26.53 13.94 13.57
C PHE A 651 -27.68 12.92 13.43
N ASN A 652 -28.90 13.33 13.81
CA ASN A 652 -30.10 12.49 13.83
C ASN A 652 -31.32 13.09 13.09
N LYS A 653 -31.20 14.25 12.43
CA LYS A 653 -32.31 14.97 11.75
C LYS A 653 -32.68 14.31 10.38
N TYR A 654 -32.95 13.00 10.34
CA TYR A 654 -33.33 12.24 9.12
C TYR A 654 -34.13 10.93 9.38
N PRO A 655 -34.88 10.38 8.40
CA PRO A 655 -35.58 9.09 8.51
C PRO A 655 -34.65 7.87 8.61
N LYS A 656 -34.32 7.45 9.84
CA LYS A 656 -33.38 6.35 10.12
C LYS A 656 -33.71 5.05 9.37
N PHE A 657 -34.96 4.58 9.43
CA PHE A 657 -35.39 3.32 8.81
C PHE A 657 -35.02 3.20 7.32
N ILE A 658 -35.10 4.29 6.55
CA ILE A 658 -34.77 4.29 5.12
C ILE A 658 -33.25 4.14 4.92
N VAL A 659 -32.46 4.90 5.67
CA VAL A 659 -30.99 4.88 5.62
C VAL A 659 -30.44 3.55 6.14
N ASP A 660 -31.01 3.02 7.22
CA ASP A 660 -30.61 1.73 7.81
C ASP A 660 -30.88 0.58 6.83
N TYR A 661 -32.01 0.60 6.12
CA TYR A 661 -32.33 -0.36 5.06
C TYR A 661 -31.35 -0.25 3.87
N GLN A 662 -31.07 0.96 3.37
CA GLN A 662 -30.12 1.17 2.28
C GLN A 662 -28.69 0.73 2.67
N THR A 663 -28.27 1.03 3.91
CA THR A 663 -26.98 0.62 4.46
C THR A 663 -26.87 -0.92 4.51
N GLN A 664 -27.92 -1.61 4.93
CA GLN A 664 -27.97 -3.08 4.98
C GLN A 664 -27.89 -3.71 3.58
N GLU A 665 -28.65 -3.20 2.60
CA GLU A 665 -28.63 -3.78 1.25
C GLU A 665 -27.29 -3.50 0.52
N ARG A 666 -26.65 -2.33 0.72
CA ARG A 666 -25.27 -2.09 0.25
C ARG A 666 -24.26 -3.05 0.88
N GLU A 667 -24.35 -3.28 2.18
CA GLU A 667 -23.45 -4.20 2.90
C GLU A 667 -23.64 -5.65 2.46
N ARG A 668 -24.88 -6.06 2.18
CA ARG A 668 -25.20 -7.37 1.59
C ARG A 668 -24.60 -7.53 0.19
N ILE A 669 -24.83 -6.57 -0.72
CA ILE A 669 -24.25 -6.59 -2.08
C ILE A 669 -22.72 -6.69 -2.01
N ARG A 670 -22.08 -5.99 -1.06
CA ARG A 670 -20.63 -6.09 -0.82
C ARG A 670 -20.19 -7.49 -0.35
N GLN A 671 -20.99 -8.18 0.47
CA GLN A 671 -20.68 -9.55 0.90
C GLN A 671 -20.78 -10.52 -0.28
N ASP A 672 -21.83 -10.40 -1.09
CA ASP A 672 -22.03 -11.18 -2.33
C ASP A 672 -20.86 -10.94 -3.32
N GLU A 673 -20.40 -9.69 -3.50
CA GLU A 673 -19.22 -9.37 -4.32
C GLU A 673 -17.91 -9.98 -3.78
N ILE A 674 -17.70 -9.96 -2.46
CA ILE A 674 -16.51 -10.54 -1.83
C ILE A 674 -16.50 -12.06 -1.95
N GLU A 675 -17.65 -12.72 -1.83
CA GLU A 675 -17.79 -14.16 -2.05
C GLU A 675 -17.51 -14.53 -3.52
N TYR A 676 -18.14 -13.83 -4.47
CA TYR A 676 -17.90 -14.02 -5.90
C TYR A 676 -16.41 -13.86 -6.30
N LEU A 677 -15.71 -12.87 -5.73
CA LEU A 677 -14.27 -12.69 -5.98
C LEU A 677 -13.42 -13.83 -5.38
N ARG A 678 -13.83 -14.41 -4.25
CA ARG A 678 -13.16 -15.59 -3.66
C ARG A 678 -13.37 -16.85 -4.49
N GLU A 679 -14.60 -17.11 -4.92
CA GLU A 679 -14.92 -18.23 -5.82
C GLU A 679 -14.09 -18.15 -7.11
N ARG A 680 -13.99 -16.96 -7.70
CA ARG A 680 -13.19 -16.70 -8.91
C ARG A 680 -11.69 -16.94 -8.70
N GLN A 681 -11.14 -16.56 -7.55
CA GLN A 681 -9.74 -16.85 -7.21
C GLN A 681 -9.50 -18.36 -7.07
N ILE A 682 -10.40 -19.06 -6.37
CA ILE A 682 -10.33 -20.53 -6.19
C ILE A 682 -10.41 -21.24 -7.55
N ALA A 683 -11.29 -20.80 -8.46
CA ALA A 683 -11.38 -21.33 -9.82
C ALA A 683 -10.06 -21.18 -10.59
N HIS A 684 -9.44 -20.00 -10.58
CA HIS A 684 -8.16 -19.76 -11.25
C HIS A 684 -7.01 -20.60 -10.65
N GLU A 685 -7.01 -20.82 -9.33
CA GLU A 685 -6.04 -21.72 -8.70
C GLU A 685 -6.25 -23.20 -9.05
N LEU A 686 -7.49 -23.64 -9.23
CA LEU A 686 -7.81 -24.98 -9.71
C LEU A 686 -7.41 -25.16 -11.17
N GLU A 687 -7.62 -24.15 -12.02
CA GLU A 687 -7.16 -24.16 -13.42
C GLU A 687 -5.63 -24.22 -13.51
N ALA A 688 -4.91 -23.43 -12.71
CA ALA A 688 -3.44 -23.48 -12.66
C ALA A 688 -2.92 -24.87 -12.24
N LYS A 689 -3.48 -25.45 -11.16
CA LYS A 689 -3.13 -26.81 -10.69
C LYS A 689 -3.51 -27.90 -11.69
N ALA A 690 -4.51 -27.67 -12.55
CA ALA A 690 -4.88 -28.57 -13.64
C ALA A 690 -3.96 -28.43 -14.87
N GLN A 691 -3.35 -27.27 -15.11
CA GLN A 691 -2.32 -27.09 -16.13
C GLN A 691 -0.97 -27.69 -15.68
N GLU A 692 -0.59 -27.50 -14.42
CA GLU A 692 0.62 -28.06 -13.82
C GLU A 692 0.65 -29.60 -13.96
N ARG A 693 -0.41 -30.28 -13.52
CA ARG A 693 -0.54 -31.75 -13.67
C ARG A 693 -0.46 -32.23 -15.11
N LYS A 694 -1.04 -31.51 -16.07
CA LYS A 694 -0.93 -31.86 -17.50
C LYS A 694 0.52 -31.76 -18.00
N ALA A 695 1.27 -30.77 -17.53
CA ALA A 695 2.69 -30.67 -17.86
C ALA A 695 3.53 -31.77 -17.22
N GLU A 696 3.20 -32.21 -15.99
CA GLU A 696 3.80 -33.38 -15.35
C GLU A 696 3.49 -34.67 -16.13
N ASP A 697 2.22 -34.90 -16.49
CA ASP A 697 1.77 -36.04 -17.30
C ASP A 697 2.48 -36.07 -18.66
N GLU A 698 2.50 -34.95 -19.40
CA GLU A 698 3.20 -34.84 -20.69
C GLU A 698 4.71 -35.12 -20.56
N ALA A 699 5.37 -34.61 -19.51
CA ALA A 699 6.79 -34.86 -19.27
C ALA A 699 7.05 -36.34 -18.93
N TRP A 700 6.13 -36.99 -18.21
CA TRP A 700 6.17 -38.42 -17.93
C TRP A 700 6.01 -39.26 -19.21
N TYR A 701 5.03 -38.96 -20.06
CA TYR A 701 4.84 -39.65 -21.35
C TYR A 701 6.08 -39.52 -22.26
N ARG A 702 6.66 -38.32 -22.39
CA ARG A 702 7.90 -38.12 -23.18
C ARG A 702 9.07 -38.94 -22.64
N LYS A 703 9.19 -39.08 -21.32
CA LYS A 703 10.22 -39.93 -20.68
C LYS A 703 9.97 -41.42 -20.93
N GLN A 704 8.70 -41.85 -20.94
CA GLN A 704 8.31 -43.23 -21.25
C GLN A 704 8.60 -43.58 -22.72
N GLU A 705 8.32 -42.66 -23.66
CA GLU A 705 8.64 -42.80 -25.10
C GLU A 705 10.15 -43.01 -25.32
N LEU A 706 10.99 -42.13 -24.74
CA LEU A 706 12.46 -42.21 -24.83
C LEU A 706 13.02 -43.51 -24.23
N LEU A 707 12.40 -44.05 -23.17
CA LEU A 707 12.79 -45.35 -22.62
C LEU A 707 12.44 -46.51 -23.57
N ARG A 708 11.27 -46.46 -24.23
CA ARG A 708 10.91 -47.47 -25.24
C ARG A 708 11.83 -47.41 -26.47
N GLU A 709 12.16 -46.22 -26.95
CA GLU A 709 13.12 -46.04 -28.06
C GLU A 709 14.50 -46.61 -27.71
N ALA A 710 15.00 -46.39 -26.48
CA ALA A 710 16.25 -46.96 -26.01
C ALA A 710 16.22 -48.51 -25.89
N GLU A 711 15.09 -49.08 -25.47
CA GLU A 711 14.89 -50.54 -25.48
C GLU A 711 14.83 -51.10 -26.91
N GLU A 712 14.12 -50.46 -27.83
CA GLU A 712 14.03 -50.87 -29.24
C GLU A 712 15.41 -50.84 -29.92
N GLN A 713 16.22 -49.80 -29.67
CA GLN A 713 17.60 -49.74 -30.12
C GLN A 713 18.45 -50.86 -29.53
N ARG A 714 18.31 -51.15 -28.22
CA ARG A 714 19.04 -52.24 -27.56
C ARG A 714 18.66 -53.61 -28.11
N ARG A 715 17.38 -53.85 -28.41
CA ARG A 715 16.91 -55.10 -29.04
C ARG A 715 17.50 -55.28 -30.44
N LYS A 716 17.57 -54.22 -31.25
CA LYS A 716 18.22 -54.26 -32.58
C LYS A 716 19.71 -54.62 -32.49
N MET A 717 20.47 -53.94 -31.62
CA MET A 717 21.90 -54.23 -31.43
C MET A 717 22.17 -55.67 -30.97
N LEU A 718 21.32 -56.22 -30.10
CA LEU A 718 21.45 -57.63 -29.67
C LEU A 718 21.19 -58.60 -30.84
N LEU A 719 20.16 -58.34 -31.64
CA LEU A 719 19.78 -59.20 -32.77
C LEU A 719 20.87 -59.21 -33.86
N GLU A 720 21.46 -58.05 -34.17
CA GLU A 720 22.62 -57.94 -35.07
C GLU A 720 23.84 -58.74 -34.58
N GLU A 721 24.10 -58.79 -33.26
CA GLU A 721 25.20 -59.60 -32.70
C GLU A 721 24.88 -61.10 -32.69
N GLU A 722 23.62 -61.48 -32.49
CA GLU A 722 23.19 -62.89 -32.61
C GLU A 722 23.32 -63.40 -34.06
N GLU A 723 22.99 -62.59 -35.07
CA GLU A 723 23.22 -62.93 -36.49
C GLU A 723 24.71 -63.14 -36.79
N LYS A 724 25.58 -62.23 -36.34
CA LYS A 724 27.05 -62.37 -36.48
C LYS A 724 27.57 -63.65 -35.81
N LEU A 725 27.06 -64.00 -34.63
CA LEU A 725 27.40 -65.24 -33.92
C LEU A 725 26.84 -66.50 -34.63
N ALA A 726 25.66 -66.41 -35.25
CA ALA A 726 25.09 -67.50 -36.04
C ALA A 726 25.92 -67.78 -37.30
N GLU A 727 26.32 -66.74 -38.04
CA GLU A 727 27.22 -66.87 -39.19
C GLU A 727 28.57 -67.51 -38.80
N GLN A 728 29.19 -67.06 -37.71
CA GLN A 728 30.46 -67.64 -37.24
C GLN A 728 30.31 -69.13 -36.92
N ARG A 729 29.22 -69.54 -36.25
CA ARG A 729 28.91 -70.94 -35.97
C ARG A 729 28.69 -71.76 -37.26
N GLN A 730 28.01 -71.20 -38.26
CA GLN A 730 27.79 -71.85 -39.55
C GLN A 730 29.10 -72.06 -40.33
N ARG A 731 29.99 -71.05 -40.36
CA ARG A 731 31.32 -71.13 -40.99
C ARG A 731 32.20 -72.19 -40.29
N LEU A 732 32.18 -72.25 -38.96
CA LEU A 732 32.89 -73.28 -38.18
C LEU A 732 32.31 -74.70 -38.41
N ALA A 733 31.00 -74.84 -38.58
CA ALA A 733 30.38 -76.12 -38.92
C ALA A 733 30.77 -76.61 -40.32
N ALA A 734 30.84 -75.71 -41.31
CA ALA A 734 31.31 -76.04 -42.67
C ALA A 734 32.77 -76.53 -42.67
N LEU A 735 33.68 -75.83 -41.98
CA LEU A 735 35.08 -76.24 -41.85
C LEU A 735 35.23 -77.61 -41.17
N LYS A 736 34.42 -77.92 -40.14
CA LYS A 736 34.40 -79.25 -39.53
C LYS A 736 33.93 -80.35 -40.49
N ARG A 737 32.92 -80.08 -41.32
CA ARG A 737 32.44 -81.02 -42.36
C ARG A 737 33.53 -81.30 -43.40
N GLU A 738 34.21 -80.29 -43.91
CA GLU A 738 35.34 -80.48 -44.85
C GLU A 738 36.47 -81.32 -44.26
N LEU A 739 36.82 -81.08 -42.99
CA LEU A 739 37.89 -81.81 -42.31
C LEU A 739 37.50 -83.29 -42.14
N LYS A 740 36.25 -83.56 -41.74
CA LYS A 740 35.69 -84.92 -41.63
C LYS A 740 35.72 -85.68 -42.97
N VAL A 741 35.42 -85.00 -44.08
CA VAL A 741 35.50 -85.59 -45.44
C VAL A 741 36.95 -85.94 -45.81
N LYS A 742 37.92 -85.09 -45.45
CA LYS A 742 39.35 -85.33 -45.69
C LYS A 742 39.88 -86.51 -44.87
N GLU A 743 39.44 -86.69 -43.62
CA GLU A 743 39.74 -87.88 -42.80
C GLU A 743 39.25 -89.18 -43.47
N LEU A 744 37.99 -89.21 -43.91
CA LEU A 744 37.40 -90.38 -44.58
C LEU A 744 38.12 -90.72 -45.89
N GLN A 745 38.47 -89.72 -46.70
CA GLN A 745 39.26 -89.92 -47.93
C GLN A 745 40.64 -90.53 -47.65
N PHE A 746 41.28 -90.17 -46.52
CA PHE A 746 42.58 -90.72 -46.14
C PHE A 746 42.51 -92.19 -45.69
N LEU A 747 41.43 -92.56 -44.99
CA LEU A 747 41.14 -93.94 -44.60
C LEU A 747 40.85 -94.82 -45.83
N ASP A 748 40.01 -94.36 -46.76
CA ASP A 748 39.73 -95.03 -48.03
C ASP A 748 41.01 -95.22 -48.88
N ALA A 749 41.83 -94.18 -48.98
CA ALA A 749 43.12 -94.24 -49.70
C ALA A 749 44.14 -95.18 -49.05
N SER A 750 43.96 -95.53 -47.77
CA SER A 750 44.77 -96.52 -47.06
C SER A 750 44.22 -97.93 -47.27
N ARG A 751 42.90 -98.13 -47.15
CA ARG A 751 42.23 -99.41 -47.42
C ARG A 751 42.45 -99.90 -48.86
N ARG A 752 42.39 -99.00 -49.84
CA ARG A 752 42.69 -99.31 -51.26
C ARG A 752 44.13 -99.75 -51.49
N ARG A 753 45.10 -99.21 -50.74
CA ARG A 753 46.52 -99.64 -50.81
C ARG A 753 46.72 -101.05 -50.25
N LEU A 754 46.05 -101.38 -49.15
CA LEU A 754 46.08 -102.74 -48.58
C LEU A 754 45.46 -103.78 -49.53
N LEU A 755 44.30 -103.47 -50.12
CA LEU A 755 43.64 -104.34 -51.10
C LEU A 755 44.51 -104.56 -52.34
N LYS A 756 45.17 -103.52 -52.86
CA LYS A 756 46.09 -103.67 -53.99
C LYS A 756 47.28 -104.57 -53.62
N TYR A 757 47.88 -104.40 -52.45
CA TYR A 757 48.99 -105.26 -52.01
C TYR A 757 48.60 -106.76 -51.96
N GLN A 758 47.39 -107.08 -51.52
CA GLN A 758 46.86 -108.45 -51.53
C GLN A 758 46.61 -108.97 -52.96
N GLN A 759 46.19 -108.11 -53.89
CA GLN A 759 46.04 -108.45 -55.30
C GLN A 759 47.40 -108.72 -55.97
N ASP A 760 48.39 -107.86 -55.70
CA ASP A 760 49.76 -108.00 -56.21
C ASP A 760 50.40 -109.32 -55.71
N GLN A 761 50.15 -109.74 -54.46
CA GLN A 761 50.60 -111.05 -53.93
C GLN A 761 49.99 -112.24 -54.69
N ARG A 762 48.66 -112.31 -54.84
CA ARG A 762 48.00 -113.41 -55.58
C ARG A 762 48.42 -113.48 -57.04
N GLN A 763 48.80 -112.34 -57.63
CA GLN A 763 49.33 -112.30 -58.99
C GLN A 763 50.78 -112.83 -59.09
N MET A 764 51.56 -112.83 -58.00
CA MET A 764 52.83 -113.57 -57.94
C MET A 764 52.61 -115.08 -57.78
N GLU A 765 51.59 -115.50 -57.03
CA GLU A 765 51.22 -116.92 -56.88
C GLU A 765 50.78 -117.54 -58.22
N LEU A 766 50.00 -116.81 -59.03
CA LEU A 766 49.68 -117.23 -60.41
C LEU A 766 50.93 -117.36 -61.29
N LYS A 767 51.87 -116.40 -61.22
CA LYS A 767 53.13 -116.50 -61.96
C LYS A 767 53.98 -117.69 -61.54
N HIS A 768 54.03 -118.02 -60.24
CA HIS A 768 54.72 -119.21 -59.76
C HIS A 768 54.10 -120.50 -60.34
N LEU A 769 52.78 -120.54 -60.53
CA LEU A 769 52.09 -121.66 -61.18
C LEU A 769 52.40 -121.71 -62.70
N ASP A 770 52.38 -120.57 -63.40
CA ASP A 770 52.81 -120.52 -64.82
C ASP A 770 54.29 -120.95 -64.98
N ASP A 771 55.18 -120.52 -64.08
CA ASP A 771 56.61 -120.92 -64.04
C ASP A 771 56.80 -122.40 -63.65
N GLU A 772 55.85 -123.02 -62.95
CA GLU A 772 55.88 -124.46 -62.63
C GLU A 772 55.35 -125.31 -63.79
N ILE A 773 54.32 -124.83 -64.50
CA ILE A 773 53.83 -125.42 -65.76
C ILE A 773 54.95 -125.38 -66.81
N ALA A 774 55.65 -124.25 -66.95
CA ALA A 774 56.78 -124.11 -67.88
C ALA A 774 57.91 -125.10 -67.57
N ARG A 775 58.36 -125.20 -66.30
CA ARG A 775 59.42 -126.16 -65.90
C ARG A 775 59.02 -127.62 -66.15
N LYS A 776 57.76 -127.98 -65.96
CA LYS A 776 57.24 -129.34 -66.24
C LYS A 776 56.99 -129.62 -67.73
N ALA A 777 57.08 -128.61 -68.61
CA ALA A 777 57.04 -128.78 -70.05
C ALA A 777 58.42 -129.07 -70.68
N GLU A 778 59.52 -128.79 -69.97
CA GLU A 778 60.89 -129.05 -70.44
C GLU A 778 61.47 -130.39 -69.95
N GLU A 779 60.86 -131.04 -68.94
CA GLU A 779 61.36 -132.33 -68.43
C GLU A 779 60.96 -133.55 -69.28
N GLN A 780 61.89 -133.91 -70.18
CA GLN A 780 62.24 -135.26 -70.65
C GLN A 780 61.52 -135.85 -71.88
N GLU A 781 62.34 -136.18 -72.89
CA GLU A 781 61.99 -137.03 -74.02
C GLU A 781 61.99 -138.52 -73.62
N THR A 782 60.89 -139.24 -73.83
CA THR A 782 60.92 -140.64 -74.31
C THR A 782 59.54 -141.09 -74.81
N ALA A 783 59.50 -141.78 -75.95
CA ALA A 783 58.28 -141.94 -76.76
C ALA A 783 57.26 -142.99 -76.26
N ALA A 784 57.00 -143.06 -74.95
CA ALA A 784 56.07 -144.03 -74.34
C ALA A 784 55.03 -143.40 -73.37
N THR A 785 55.15 -142.12 -73.03
CA THR A 785 54.35 -141.44 -71.98
C THR A 785 53.36 -140.39 -72.50
N VAL A 786 53.30 -140.18 -73.82
CA VAL A 786 52.66 -139.01 -74.47
C VAL A 786 51.19 -138.81 -74.07
N GLN A 787 50.38 -139.87 -73.97
CA GLN A 787 48.96 -139.74 -73.64
C GLN A 787 48.69 -139.37 -72.17
N ASP A 788 49.41 -139.97 -71.22
CA ASP A 788 49.29 -139.62 -69.79
C ASP A 788 49.77 -138.18 -69.49
N VAL A 789 50.79 -137.72 -70.23
CA VAL A 789 51.29 -136.34 -70.12
C VAL A 789 50.25 -135.34 -70.63
N GLU A 790 49.60 -135.60 -71.77
CA GLU A 790 48.59 -134.69 -72.32
C GLU A 790 47.32 -134.62 -71.44
N VAL A 791 46.90 -135.75 -70.84
CA VAL A 791 45.81 -135.75 -69.84
C VAL A 791 46.17 -134.88 -68.62
N ARG A 792 47.37 -135.04 -68.06
CA ARG A 792 47.84 -134.22 -66.93
C ARG A 792 48.04 -132.74 -67.29
N ARG A 793 48.45 -132.45 -68.52
CA ARG A 793 48.57 -131.06 -69.01
C ARG A 793 47.19 -130.40 -69.06
N MET A 794 46.18 -131.07 -69.62
CA MET A 794 44.81 -130.55 -69.62
C MET A 794 44.19 -130.50 -68.21
N GLU A 795 44.57 -131.39 -67.28
CA GLU A 795 44.14 -131.30 -65.88
C GLU A 795 44.71 -130.06 -65.19
N LEU A 796 45.99 -129.74 -65.39
CA LEU A 796 46.62 -128.51 -64.87
C LEU A 796 46.12 -127.24 -65.56
N GLU A 797 45.92 -127.25 -66.89
CA GLU A 797 45.28 -126.14 -67.62
C GLU A 797 43.83 -125.91 -67.15
N SER A 798 43.08 -126.98 -66.86
CA SER A 798 41.73 -126.90 -66.30
C SER A 798 41.73 -126.33 -64.88
N GLN A 799 42.65 -126.76 -64.02
CA GLN A 799 42.84 -126.16 -62.69
C GLN A 799 43.20 -124.67 -62.79
N ARG A 800 44.11 -124.29 -63.69
CA ARG A 800 44.46 -122.89 -63.98
C ARG A 800 43.25 -122.07 -64.39
N GLN A 801 42.45 -122.55 -65.36
CA GLN A 801 41.21 -121.87 -65.79
C GLN A 801 40.15 -121.79 -64.66
N PHE A 802 40.05 -122.83 -63.82
CA PHE A 802 39.15 -122.82 -62.66
C PHE A 802 39.56 -121.77 -61.62
N PHE A 803 40.87 -121.65 -61.33
CA PHE A 803 41.41 -120.59 -60.47
C PHE A 803 41.25 -119.18 -61.08
N GLU A 804 41.46 -118.99 -62.39
CA GLU A 804 41.18 -117.72 -63.06
C GLU A 804 39.69 -117.33 -62.97
N GLN A 805 38.77 -118.26 -63.20
CA GLN A 805 37.34 -118.01 -63.05
C GLN A 805 36.92 -117.73 -61.60
N HIS A 806 37.54 -118.40 -60.62
CA HIS A 806 37.32 -118.08 -59.21
C HIS A 806 37.85 -116.68 -58.86
N LEU A 807 39.06 -116.33 -59.30
CA LEU A 807 39.66 -115.02 -59.04
C LEU A 807 38.83 -113.86 -59.64
N ILE A 808 38.22 -114.06 -60.82
CA ILE A 808 37.30 -113.07 -61.41
C ILE A 808 36.01 -112.96 -60.59
N LYS A 809 35.39 -114.07 -60.21
CA LYS A 809 34.17 -114.07 -59.36
C LYS A 809 34.42 -113.44 -57.99
N ASP A 810 35.57 -113.72 -57.38
CA ASP A 810 35.99 -113.12 -56.11
C ASP A 810 36.21 -111.59 -56.25
N GLN A 811 36.77 -111.12 -57.38
CA GLN A 811 36.90 -109.68 -57.65
C GLN A 811 35.55 -108.99 -57.86
N GLU A 812 34.62 -109.63 -58.58
CA GLU A 812 33.26 -109.11 -58.76
C GLU A 812 32.48 -109.10 -57.42
N ALA A 813 32.63 -110.14 -56.60
CA ALA A 813 32.05 -110.20 -55.25
C ALA A 813 32.61 -109.08 -54.36
N VAL A 814 33.94 -108.98 -54.20
CA VAL A 814 34.58 -107.96 -53.34
C VAL A 814 34.29 -106.54 -53.82
N THR A 815 34.23 -106.28 -55.13
CA THR A 815 33.90 -104.94 -55.65
C THR A 815 32.41 -104.60 -55.52
N LYS A 816 31.52 -105.61 -55.50
CA LYS A 816 30.10 -105.44 -55.17
C LYS A 816 29.91 -105.20 -53.67
N GLU A 817 30.47 -106.04 -52.81
CA GLU A 817 30.46 -105.87 -51.35
C GLU A 817 31.03 -104.51 -50.92
N MET A 818 32.13 -104.06 -51.54
CA MET A 818 32.69 -102.73 -51.25
C MET A 818 31.74 -101.59 -51.61
N LYS A 819 30.97 -101.70 -52.71
CA LYS A 819 29.93 -100.69 -53.05
C LYS A 819 28.77 -100.74 -52.05
N GLU A 820 28.27 -101.94 -51.77
CA GLU A 820 27.15 -102.14 -50.84
C GLU A 820 27.51 -101.70 -49.41
N GLU A 821 28.75 -101.94 -48.95
CA GLU A 821 29.26 -101.44 -47.67
C GLU A 821 29.41 -99.92 -47.66
N VAL A 822 29.94 -99.29 -48.73
CA VAL A 822 30.06 -97.82 -48.82
C VAL A 822 28.68 -97.16 -48.82
N ASP A 823 27.72 -97.69 -49.58
CA ASP A 823 26.37 -97.13 -49.64
C ASP A 823 25.51 -97.49 -48.41
N ALA A 824 25.84 -98.55 -47.67
CA ALA A 824 25.29 -98.79 -46.33
C ALA A 824 25.86 -97.82 -45.29
N ARG A 825 27.19 -97.60 -45.28
CA ARG A 825 27.86 -96.64 -44.40
C ARG A 825 27.41 -95.20 -44.65
N ARG A 826 27.14 -94.82 -45.90
CA ARG A 826 26.51 -93.53 -46.25
C ARG A 826 25.12 -93.41 -45.63
N ARG A 827 24.24 -94.38 -45.90
CA ARG A 827 22.88 -94.39 -45.32
C ARG A 827 22.87 -94.38 -43.79
N MET A 828 23.84 -95.01 -43.14
CA MET A 828 24.07 -94.90 -41.69
C MET A 828 24.38 -93.45 -41.28
N VAL A 829 25.37 -92.80 -41.91
CA VAL A 829 25.73 -91.41 -41.60
C VAL A 829 24.57 -90.45 -41.90
N ASP A 830 23.85 -90.63 -43.01
CA ASP A 830 22.68 -89.82 -43.36
C ASP A 830 21.56 -89.97 -42.31
N LEU A 831 21.34 -91.18 -41.77
CA LEU A 831 20.39 -91.45 -40.69
C LEU A 831 20.85 -90.86 -39.34
N GLU A 832 22.15 -90.96 -39.02
CA GLU A 832 22.75 -90.37 -37.82
C GLU A 832 22.63 -88.84 -37.85
N ASP A 833 22.95 -88.18 -38.98
CA ASP A 833 22.78 -86.73 -39.15
C ASP A 833 21.28 -86.32 -39.05
N HIS A 834 20.34 -87.10 -39.62
CA HIS A 834 18.90 -86.85 -39.46
C HIS A 834 18.36 -87.08 -38.03
N LEU A 835 19.02 -87.92 -37.23
CA LEU A 835 18.70 -88.10 -35.82
C LEU A 835 19.27 -86.96 -34.97
N VAL A 836 20.55 -86.61 -35.19
CA VAL A 836 21.22 -85.48 -34.53
C VAL A 836 20.51 -84.17 -34.83
N GLN A 837 20.09 -83.94 -36.09
CA GLN A 837 19.41 -82.70 -36.46
C GLN A 837 18.01 -82.61 -35.81
N ARG A 838 17.22 -83.70 -35.78
CA ARG A 838 15.96 -83.71 -35.03
C ARG A 838 16.14 -83.52 -33.52
N LEU A 839 17.20 -84.08 -32.93
CA LEU A 839 17.51 -83.84 -31.52
C LEU A 839 17.86 -82.37 -31.25
N ILE A 840 18.55 -81.70 -32.16
CA ILE A 840 18.85 -80.25 -32.09
C ILE A 840 17.59 -79.40 -32.29
N GLU A 841 16.66 -79.83 -33.14
CA GLU A 841 15.37 -79.15 -33.36
C GLU A 841 14.45 -79.28 -32.13
N ILE A 842 14.37 -80.47 -31.51
CA ILE A 842 13.63 -80.71 -30.26
C ILE A 842 14.27 -79.91 -29.11
N ASP A 843 15.59 -79.95 -28.93
CA ASP A 843 16.33 -79.18 -27.91
C ASP A 843 16.12 -77.66 -28.08
N ARG A 844 16.04 -77.17 -29.31
CA ARG A 844 15.67 -75.77 -29.62
C ARG A 844 14.23 -75.45 -29.25
N GLU A 845 13.27 -76.29 -29.62
CA GLU A 845 11.86 -76.09 -29.27
C GLU A 845 11.64 -76.11 -27.76
N GLU A 846 12.26 -77.03 -27.04
CA GLU A 846 12.18 -77.12 -25.58
C GLU A 846 12.81 -75.90 -24.91
N LYS A 847 13.97 -75.42 -25.39
CA LYS A 847 14.59 -74.19 -24.91
C LYS A 847 13.75 -72.94 -25.19
N GLN A 848 13.14 -72.83 -26.37
CA GLN A 848 12.23 -71.73 -26.68
C GLN A 848 10.98 -71.76 -25.79
N LYS A 849 10.36 -72.93 -25.60
CA LYS A 849 9.21 -73.10 -24.70
C LYS A 849 9.58 -72.76 -23.24
N ALA A 850 10.74 -73.22 -22.77
CA ALA A 850 11.26 -72.89 -21.45
C ALA A 850 11.58 -71.39 -21.29
N GLN A 851 12.14 -70.74 -22.32
CA GLN A 851 12.43 -69.31 -22.31
C GLN A 851 11.15 -68.47 -22.29
N ILE A 852 10.15 -68.78 -23.13
CA ILE A 852 8.84 -68.09 -23.13
C ILE A 852 8.18 -68.22 -21.75
N VAL A 853 8.21 -69.41 -21.14
CA VAL A 853 7.69 -69.63 -19.78
C VAL A 853 8.52 -68.86 -18.72
N ALA A 854 9.83 -68.73 -18.88
CA ALA A 854 10.67 -67.93 -17.99
C ALA A 854 10.38 -66.43 -18.11
N GLU A 855 10.23 -65.91 -19.34
CA GLU A 855 9.88 -64.51 -19.62
C GLU A 855 8.47 -64.16 -19.13
N GLU A 856 7.48 -65.04 -19.34
CA GLU A 856 6.15 -64.88 -18.75
C GLU A 856 6.20 -64.83 -17.21
N ASN A 857 6.97 -65.72 -16.57
CA ASN A 857 7.08 -65.76 -15.11
C ASN A 857 7.85 -64.56 -14.57
N LEU A 858 8.85 -64.05 -15.29
CA LEU A 858 9.55 -62.81 -14.97
C LEU A 858 8.59 -61.62 -15.05
N ALA A 859 7.85 -61.45 -16.15
CA ALA A 859 6.86 -60.39 -16.29
C ALA A 859 5.76 -60.46 -15.21
N LYS A 860 5.28 -61.66 -14.87
CA LYS A 860 4.32 -61.88 -13.77
C LYS A 860 4.91 -61.56 -12.39
N ALA A 861 6.23 -61.74 -12.19
CA ALA A 861 6.92 -61.34 -10.97
C ALA A 861 7.17 -59.83 -10.90
N GLU A 862 7.55 -59.20 -12.02
CA GLU A 862 7.75 -57.76 -12.12
C GLU A 862 6.44 -56.99 -11.95
N GLN A 863 5.34 -57.42 -12.57
CA GLN A 863 4.02 -56.83 -12.33
C GLN A 863 3.63 -56.92 -10.85
N LYS A 864 3.82 -58.08 -10.19
CA LYS A 864 3.60 -58.22 -8.74
C LYS A 864 4.50 -57.30 -7.91
N ARG A 865 5.74 -57.06 -8.35
CA ARG A 865 6.69 -56.13 -7.69
C ARG A 865 6.25 -54.67 -7.87
N ILE A 866 5.72 -54.30 -9.04
CA ILE A 866 5.15 -52.97 -9.30
C ILE A 866 3.89 -52.77 -8.46
N ASP A 867 2.95 -53.72 -8.48
CA ASP A 867 1.72 -53.67 -7.67
C ASP A 867 2.00 -53.56 -6.17
N THR A 868 2.96 -54.33 -5.64
CA THR A 868 3.33 -54.29 -4.21
C THR A 868 4.08 -53.02 -3.84
N ASN A 869 4.92 -52.47 -4.73
CA ASN A 869 5.55 -51.17 -4.51
C ASN A 869 4.51 -50.04 -4.55
N TRP A 870 3.60 -50.04 -5.51
CA TRP A 870 2.52 -49.04 -5.63
C TRP A 870 1.59 -49.06 -4.41
N ARG A 871 1.17 -50.25 -3.95
CA ARG A 871 0.40 -50.41 -2.70
C ARG A 871 1.17 -49.91 -1.48
N SER A 872 2.48 -50.18 -1.41
CA SER A 872 3.35 -49.69 -0.33
C SER A 872 3.47 -48.16 -0.34
N GLN A 873 3.62 -47.56 -1.51
CA GLN A 873 3.71 -46.10 -1.68
C GLN A 873 2.37 -45.42 -1.37
N ALA A 874 1.24 -46.00 -1.77
CA ALA A 874 -0.10 -45.52 -1.40
C ALA A 874 -0.34 -45.59 0.12
N LEU A 875 0.02 -46.71 0.77
CA LEU A 875 -0.04 -46.87 2.23
C LEU A 875 0.95 -45.98 2.99
N HIS A 876 2.07 -45.59 2.38
CA HIS A 876 2.97 -44.58 2.95
C HIS A 876 2.34 -43.19 2.85
N LYS A 877 1.82 -42.81 1.67
CA LYS A 877 1.20 -41.50 1.44
C LYS A 877 -0.01 -41.28 2.35
N LEU A 878 -0.91 -42.27 2.46
CA LEU A 878 -2.07 -42.20 3.34
C LEU A 878 -1.67 -41.94 4.80
N ARG A 879 -0.64 -42.63 5.31
CA ARG A 879 -0.14 -42.40 6.68
C ARG A 879 0.50 -41.02 6.87
N CYS A 880 1.13 -40.44 5.85
CA CYS A 880 1.61 -39.05 5.90
C CYS A 880 0.43 -38.07 5.91
N ASP A 881 -0.53 -38.25 5.01
CA ASP A 881 -1.74 -37.42 4.91
C ASP A 881 -2.55 -37.45 6.23
N ASP A 882 -2.63 -38.61 6.90
CA ASP A 882 -3.29 -38.76 8.20
C ASP A 882 -2.50 -38.16 9.37
N GLN A 883 -1.16 -38.32 9.42
CA GLN A 883 -0.33 -37.63 10.41
C GLN A 883 -0.39 -36.09 10.27
N ASP A 884 -0.48 -35.58 9.04
CA ASP A 884 -0.61 -34.14 8.79
C ASP A 884 -2.03 -33.62 9.04
N ARG A 885 -3.06 -34.47 9.00
CA ARG A 885 -4.40 -34.15 9.53
C ARG A 885 -4.37 -34.08 11.06
N GLU A 886 -3.75 -35.05 11.71
CA GLU A 886 -3.67 -35.15 13.18
C GLU A 886 -2.98 -33.91 13.79
N LYS A 887 -1.80 -33.52 13.28
CA LYS A 887 -1.11 -32.27 13.68
C LYS A 887 -1.97 -31.02 13.51
N ARG A 888 -2.77 -30.93 12.44
CA ARG A 888 -3.69 -29.80 12.21
C ARG A 888 -4.84 -29.80 13.20
N TYR A 889 -5.36 -30.96 13.59
CA TYR A 889 -6.36 -31.06 14.65
C TYR A 889 -5.79 -30.68 16.02
N GLU A 890 -4.53 -31.06 16.34
CA GLU A 890 -3.83 -30.60 17.55
C GLU A 890 -3.64 -29.07 17.54
N GLU A 891 -3.19 -28.49 16.43
CA GLU A 891 -3.00 -27.04 16.29
C GLU A 891 -4.33 -26.27 16.41
N ILE A 892 -5.39 -26.75 15.76
CA ILE A 892 -6.75 -26.18 15.88
C ILE A 892 -7.26 -26.31 17.33
N ALA A 893 -7.07 -27.45 18.00
CA ALA A 893 -7.48 -27.64 19.38
C ALA A 893 -6.73 -26.69 20.33
N LYS A 894 -5.43 -26.46 20.10
CA LYS A 894 -4.62 -25.48 20.84
C LYS A 894 -5.08 -24.05 20.60
N LEU A 895 -5.34 -23.65 19.34
CA LEU A 895 -5.86 -22.32 19.02
C LEU A 895 -7.25 -22.08 19.62
N LEU A 896 -8.12 -23.09 19.66
CA LEU A 896 -9.42 -23.03 20.33
C LEU A 896 -9.29 -22.91 21.86
N HIS A 897 -8.28 -23.55 22.47
CA HIS A 897 -7.97 -23.37 23.89
C HIS A 897 -7.48 -21.94 24.18
N ASP A 898 -6.47 -21.47 23.44
CA ASP A 898 -5.91 -20.13 23.58
C ASP A 898 -6.96 -19.03 23.35
N ASN A 899 -7.93 -19.25 22.45
CA ASN A 899 -9.03 -18.31 22.22
C ASN A 899 -10.00 -18.28 23.42
N ARG A 900 -10.39 -19.44 23.96
CA ARG A 900 -11.24 -19.51 25.18
C ARG A 900 -10.59 -18.86 26.40
N VAL A 901 -9.26 -18.95 26.54
CA VAL A 901 -8.51 -18.23 27.59
C VAL A 901 -8.63 -16.72 27.40
N LYS A 902 -8.45 -16.22 26.17
CA LYS A 902 -8.58 -14.79 25.85
C LYS A 902 -10.02 -14.28 26.00
N GLU A 903 -11.03 -15.09 25.66
CA GLU A 903 -12.44 -14.78 25.90
C GLU A 903 -12.73 -14.65 27.41
N ALA A 904 -12.18 -15.54 28.24
CA ALA A 904 -12.31 -15.47 29.70
C ALA A 904 -11.58 -14.25 30.29
N GLU A 905 -10.41 -13.88 29.77
CA GLU A 905 -9.70 -12.64 30.14
C GLU A 905 -10.49 -11.39 29.71
N LEU A 906 -11.05 -11.38 28.50
CA LEU A 906 -11.89 -10.30 28.00
C LEU A 906 -13.12 -10.10 28.89
N LEU A 907 -13.87 -11.16 29.20
CA LEU A 907 -15.01 -11.12 30.12
C LEU A 907 -14.63 -10.62 31.52
N LYS A 908 -13.43 -10.96 32.00
CA LYS A 908 -12.88 -10.46 33.28
C LYS A 908 -12.49 -8.98 33.23
N THR A 909 -12.03 -8.46 32.09
CA THR A 909 -11.78 -7.01 31.92
C THR A 909 -13.06 -6.21 31.70
N MET A 910 -14.03 -6.75 30.96
CA MET A 910 -15.36 -6.15 30.79
C MET A 910 -16.08 -5.99 32.11
N ARG A 911 -16.15 -7.04 32.95
CA ARG A 911 -16.76 -6.95 34.28
C ARG A 911 -16.12 -5.87 35.14
N LYS A 912 -14.78 -5.78 35.16
CA LYS A 912 -14.05 -4.70 35.86
C LYS A 912 -14.34 -3.30 35.32
N ALA A 913 -14.66 -3.17 34.04
CA ALA A 913 -15.07 -1.90 33.44
C ALA A 913 -16.53 -1.55 33.78
N GLU A 914 -17.40 -2.54 33.94
CA GLU A 914 -18.78 -2.37 34.43
C GLU A 914 -18.82 -2.02 35.91
N GLU A 915 -18.04 -2.72 36.76
CA GLU A 915 -17.84 -2.41 38.18
C GLU A 915 -17.44 -0.94 38.37
N LYS A 916 -16.43 -0.46 37.63
CA LYS A 916 -16.02 0.96 37.65
C LYS A 916 -17.08 1.93 37.16
N LYS A 917 -17.87 1.58 36.14
CA LYS A 917 -18.98 2.42 35.69
C LYS A 917 -20.07 2.53 36.76
N TRP A 918 -20.34 1.47 37.52
CA TRP A 918 -21.25 1.52 38.66
C TRP A 918 -20.69 2.39 39.80
N GLU A 919 -19.39 2.32 40.10
CA GLU A 919 -18.73 3.23 41.05
C GLU A 919 -18.85 4.71 40.60
N GLU A 920 -18.55 5.02 39.34
CA GLU A 920 -18.70 6.37 38.79
C GLU A 920 -20.15 6.88 38.83
N VAL A 921 -21.14 6.03 38.52
CA VAL A 921 -22.56 6.38 38.58
C VAL A 921 -23.00 6.63 40.03
N LEU A 922 -22.50 5.83 40.98
CA LEU A 922 -22.79 6.03 42.41
C LEU A 922 -22.20 7.34 42.93
N GLN A 923 -20.96 7.67 42.56
CA GLN A 923 -20.31 8.94 42.88
C GLN A 923 -21.07 10.14 42.28
N LYS A 924 -21.45 10.06 41.00
CA LYS A 924 -22.23 11.12 40.33
C LYS A 924 -23.62 11.30 40.97
N LYS A 925 -24.28 10.21 41.40
CA LYS A 925 -25.55 10.30 42.15
C LYS A 925 -25.37 11.01 43.49
N ALA A 926 -24.33 10.66 44.25
CA ALA A 926 -24.04 11.33 45.52
C ALA A 926 -23.70 12.82 45.34
N GLN A 927 -22.96 13.19 44.30
CA GLN A 927 -22.69 14.59 43.96
C GLN A 927 -23.99 15.36 43.65
N VAL A 928 -24.87 14.79 42.80
CA VAL A 928 -26.16 15.42 42.47
C VAL A 928 -27.08 15.56 43.70
N GLU A 929 -27.06 14.59 44.62
CA GLU A 929 -27.79 14.69 45.89
C GLU A 929 -27.24 15.79 46.81
N GLU A 930 -25.93 16.05 46.79
CA GLU A 930 -25.33 17.16 47.55
C GLU A 930 -25.62 18.52 46.89
N GLU A 931 -25.49 18.62 45.57
CA GLU A 931 -25.86 19.81 44.80
C GLU A 931 -27.33 20.18 45.03
N GLN A 932 -28.25 19.20 45.06
CA GLN A 932 -29.67 19.42 45.38
C GLN A 932 -29.88 19.98 46.80
N LYS A 933 -29.12 19.55 47.81
CA LYS A 933 -29.19 20.14 49.17
C LYS A 933 -28.73 21.59 49.16
N THR A 934 -27.64 21.90 48.44
CA THR A 934 -27.13 23.29 48.35
C THR A 934 -28.11 24.20 47.62
N ALA A 935 -28.80 23.70 46.58
CA ALA A 935 -29.85 24.43 45.88
C ALA A 935 -31.06 24.69 46.79
N ALA A 936 -31.53 23.68 47.52
CA ALA A 936 -32.63 23.83 48.47
C ALA A 936 -32.31 24.86 49.58
N ALA A 937 -31.11 24.81 50.16
CA ALA A 937 -30.67 25.79 51.16
C ALA A 937 -30.56 27.22 50.57
N ALA A 938 -30.15 27.36 49.30
CA ALA A 938 -30.08 28.66 48.64
C ALA A 938 -31.47 29.24 48.33
N ASP A 939 -32.44 28.41 47.91
CA ASP A 939 -33.83 28.86 47.73
C ASP A 939 -34.53 29.16 49.07
N GLU A 940 -34.18 28.48 50.16
CA GLU A 940 -34.68 28.80 51.51
C GLU A 940 -34.12 30.14 52.04
N GLN A 941 -32.82 30.40 51.85
CA GLN A 941 -32.23 31.73 52.11
C GLN A 941 -32.86 32.83 51.23
N ARG A 942 -33.15 32.51 49.97
CA ARG A 942 -33.83 33.43 49.05
C ARG A 942 -35.27 33.71 49.48
N LYS A 943 -35.98 32.73 50.05
CA LYS A 943 -37.32 32.91 50.62
C LYS A 943 -37.28 33.84 51.83
N GLN A 944 -36.33 33.64 52.76
CA GLN A 944 -36.11 34.53 53.91
C GLN A 944 -35.83 35.97 53.47
N PHE A 945 -34.90 36.18 52.51
CA PHE A 945 -34.62 37.51 51.97
C PHE A 945 -35.83 38.18 51.29
N LEU A 946 -36.73 37.40 50.68
CA LEU A 946 -37.98 37.92 50.11
C LEU A 946 -39.02 38.27 51.19
N GLU A 947 -39.09 37.50 52.27
CA GLU A 947 -39.95 37.78 53.44
C GLU A 947 -39.48 39.05 54.17
N ASP A 948 -38.17 39.20 54.42
CA ASP A 948 -37.56 40.43 54.93
C ASP A 948 -37.87 41.62 54.02
N LYS A 949 -37.73 41.46 52.70
CA LYS A 949 -38.07 42.49 51.71
C LYS A 949 -39.54 42.90 51.71
N THR A 950 -40.47 42.00 52.06
CA THR A 950 -41.88 42.36 52.23
C THR A 950 -42.14 43.07 53.56
N ASN A 951 -41.41 42.74 54.62
CA ASN A 951 -41.49 43.43 55.90
C ASN A 951 -40.93 44.86 55.81
N ASP A 952 -39.76 45.05 55.17
CA ASP A 952 -39.20 46.36 54.78
C ASP A 952 -40.28 47.24 54.10
N ALA A 953 -40.99 46.67 53.13
CA ALA A 953 -41.97 47.37 52.32
C ALA A 953 -43.26 47.73 53.09
N LEU A 954 -43.67 46.89 54.06
CA LEU A 954 -44.77 47.18 54.97
C LEU A 954 -44.41 48.32 55.95
N GLU A 955 -43.21 48.30 56.53
CA GLU A 955 -42.71 49.38 57.40
C GLU A 955 -42.61 50.72 56.65
N LEU A 956 -42.29 50.69 55.34
CA LEU A 956 -42.26 51.87 54.48
C LEU A 956 -43.68 52.33 54.10
N ALA A 957 -44.65 51.43 53.99
CA ALA A 957 -46.05 51.78 53.75
C ALA A 957 -46.71 52.44 54.98
N GLU A 958 -46.44 51.97 56.20
CA GLU A 958 -46.93 52.64 57.43
C GLU A 958 -46.36 54.06 57.57
N LYS A 959 -45.07 54.25 57.28
CA LYS A 959 -44.41 55.58 57.30
C LYS A 959 -44.93 56.55 56.22
N LEU A 960 -45.65 56.05 55.23
CA LEU A 960 -46.33 56.85 54.20
C LEU A 960 -47.82 57.11 54.52
N GLN A 961 -48.32 56.65 55.66
CA GLN A 961 -49.68 56.94 56.16
C GLN A 961 -49.71 58.02 57.27
N SER A 962 -48.56 58.54 57.70
CA SER A 962 -48.45 59.48 58.82
C SER A 962 -48.33 60.98 58.45
N GLU A 963 -48.32 61.33 57.16
CA GLU A 963 -48.36 62.73 56.69
C GLU A 963 -49.56 62.98 55.77
N ASP A 964 -50.62 63.57 56.34
CA ASP A 964 -51.83 64.00 55.63
C ASP A 964 -51.56 65.18 54.67
N GLY A 965 -52.29 65.27 53.55
CA GLY A 965 -52.51 66.58 52.92
C GLY A 965 -52.90 66.69 51.44
N TYR A 966 -54.19 66.53 51.15
CA TYR A 966 -54.95 67.29 50.13
C TYR A 966 -54.87 67.03 48.61
N PHE A 967 -56.06 67.22 48.00
CA PHE A 967 -56.43 67.40 46.59
C PHE A 967 -56.38 66.24 45.58
N GLU A 968 -57.50 65.51 45.56
CA GLU A 968 -58.37 65.24 44.39
C GLU A 968 -57.71 65.07 42.99
N ARG A 969 -58.06 64.03 42.23
CA ARG A 969 -59.45 63.70 41.87
C ARG A 969 -59.63 62.22 41.48
N LEU A 970 -60.73 61.61 41.90
CA LEU A 970 -61.11 60.22 41.58
C LEU A 970 -61.91 60.11 40.26
N HIS A 971 -62.01 58.87 39.74
CA HIS A 971 -62.61 58.35 38.49
C HIS A 971 -61.58 58.05 37.38
N ASP A 972 -61.46 56.84 36.85
CA ASP A 972 -62.04 55.53 37.23
C ASP A 972 -61.10 54.39 36.81
N LEU A 973 -60.95 53.35 37.65
CA LEU A 973 -60.51 52.00 37.23
C LEU A 973 -60.70 51.00 38.39
N LYS A 974 -61.85 50.33 38.46
CA LYS A 974 -62.21 49.44 39.58
C LYS A 974 -62.83 48.11 39.12
N ALA A 975 -62.02 47.19 38.59
CA ALA A 975 -62.32 45.76 38.51
C ALA A 975 -61.13 44.92 37.99
N SER A 976 -60.23 44.47 38.87
CA SER A 976 -59.56 43.16 38.71
C SER A 976 -58.95 42.72 40.04
N CYS A 977 -59.69 41.93 40.81
CA CYS A 977 -59.21 41.25 41.99
C CYS A 977 -60.09 40.02 42.25
N ARG A 978 -59.54 39.05 42.99
CA ARG A 978 -59.93 37.63 43.14
C ARG A 978 -59.33 36.64 42.12
N ASP A 979 -58.76 35.51 42.52
CA ASP A 979 -58.21 35.11 43.83
C ASP A 979 -57.15 34.00 43.63
N ARG A 980 -56.18 33.89 44.54
CA ARG A 980 -55.44 32.64 44.86
C ARG A 980 -56.09 32.07 46.15
N VAL A 981 -56.01 30.80 46.56
CA VAL A 981 -54.94 29.77 46.47
C VAL A 981 -55.48 28.47 45.82
N VAL A 982 -54.98 27.23 45.92
CA VAL A 982 -54.08 26.50 46.87
C VAL A 982 -53.14 25.54 46.10
N GLU A 983 -52.09 25.08 46.77
CA GLU A 983 -51.19 23.97 46.40
C GLU A 983 -51.95 22.61 46.32
N PHE A 984 -51.48 21.52 45.70
CA PHE A 984 -50.31 20.71 46.12
C PHE A 984 -49.83 19.69 45.05
N GLN A 985 -48.49 19.60 44.90
CA GLN A 985 -47.64 18.40 44.70
C GLN A 985 -47.87 17.29 43.63
N GLN A 986 -46.74 16.62 43.35
CA GLN A 986 -46.52 15.25 42.84
C GLN A 986 -46.59 14.93 41.32
N VAL A 987 -45.38 14.78 40.79
CA VAL A 987 -44.93 13.94 39.64
C VAL A 987 -44.40 12.60 40.23
N PRO A 988 -44.31 11.43 39.53
CA PRO A 988 -44.69 11.06 38.15
C PRO A 988 -45.59 9.79 38.03
N ARG A 989 -46.10 9.48 36.81
CA ARG A 989 -45.72 8.28 36.00
C ARG A 989 -46.73 7.88 34.90
N SER A 990 -46.18 7.38 33.79
CA SER A 990 -46.67 6.35 32.84
C SER A 990 -48.17 6.05 32.69
N GLY A 991 -48.64 6.02 31.43
CA GLY A 991 -49.82 5.24 31.05
C GLY A 991 -50.32 5.55 29.64
N ASN A 992 -50.26 4.56 28.73
CA ASN A 992 -51.04 4.61 27.49
C ASN A 992 -52.53 4.47 27.83
N ILE A 993 -53.41 5.06 27.04
CA ILE A 993 -54.42 4.35 26.20
C ILE A 993 -55.20 5.37 25.37
N CYS A 994 -55.50 5.00 24.12
CA CYS A 994 -56.30 5.80 23.20
C CYS A 994 -57.80 5.65 23.49
N LEU A 995 -58.59 6.70 23.22
CA LEU A 995 -59.95 6.53 22.70
C LEU A 995 -60.31 7.68 21.74
N ASN A 996 -60.05 7.41 20.45
CA ASN A 996 -60.91 7.61 19.29
C ASN A 996 -61.99 8.72 19.18
N ASP A 997 -62.10 9.17 17.92
CA ASP A 997 -63.30 9.57 17.18
C ASP A 997 -64.08 10.84 17.59
N LEU A 998 -63.91 11.86 16.75
CA LEU A 998 -65.05 12.36 15.96
C LEU A 998 -64.64 12.54 14.49
N SER A 999 -65.53 12.15 13.58
CA SER A 999 -65.24 11.99 12.14
C SER A 999 -65.81 13.10 11.28
N ALA A 1000 -65.06 13.50 10.24
CA ALA A 1000 -65.61 14.11 9.03
C ALA A 1000 -64.95 13.43 7.81
N SER A 1001 -65.76 12.99 6.85
CA SER A 1001 -65.34 12.15 5.73
C SER A 1001 -65.47 12.87 4.40
N GLU A 1002 -64.50 12.71 3.50
CA GLU A 1002 -64.79 12.74 2.07
C GLU A 1002 -63.86 11.81 1.28
N SER A 1003 -64.24 11.51 0.04
CA SER A 1003 -63.94 10.25 -0.65
C SER A 1003 -62.48 10.05 -1.07
N SER A 1004 -61.92 8.87 -0.75
CA SER A 1004 -60.94 8.20 -1.61
C SER A 1004 -61.18 6.69 -1.65
N SER A 1005 -61.02 6.07 -2.82
CA SER A 1005 -61.25 4.64 -3.07
C SER A 1005 -60.07 3.81 -2.58
N HIS A 1006 -59.91 3.72 -1.26
CA HIS A 1006 -58.75 3.11 -0.61
C HIS A 1006 -58.67 1.59 -0.87
N MET A 1007 -57.93 1.18 -1.91
CA MET A 1007 -57.67 -0.24 -2.16
C MET A 1007 -56.97 -0.88 -0.96
N SER A 1008 -57.52 -1.98 -0.48
CA SER A 1008 -57.06 -2.63 0.75
C SER A 1008 -55.69 -3.28 0.55
N LEU A 1009 -54.82 -3.13 1.55
CA LEU A 1009 -53.43 -3.64 1.51
C LEU A 1009 -53.34 -5.14 1.23
N ASN A 1010 -54.37 -5.92 1.60
CA ASN A 1010 -54.46 -7.34 1.31
C ASN A 1010 -54.48 -7.62 -0.21
N ARG A 1011 -55.27 -6.87 -1.00
CA ARG A 1011 -55.33 -7.07 -2.46
C ARG A 1011 -53.98 -6.80 -3.11
N ARG A 1012 -53.28 -5.74 -2.68
CA ARG A 1012 -51.93 -5.42 -3.16
C ARG A 1012 -50.90 -6.47 -2.78
N ARG A 1013 -51.09 -7.16 -1.65
CA ARG A 1013 -50.26 -8.29 -1.20
C ARG A 1013 -50.51 -9.56 -2.02
N GLU A 1014 -51.76 -9.80 -2.42
CA GLU A 1014 -52.13 -10.88 -3.34
C GLU A 1014 -51.64 -10.61 -4.78
N GLU A 1015 -51.76 -9.37 -5.26
CA GLU A 1015 -51.21 -8.93 -6.55
C GLU A 1015 -49.68 -9.10 -6.61
N LEU A 1016 -48.95 -8.69 -5.57
CA LEU A 1016 -47.50 -8.94 -5.45
C LEU A 1016 -47.17 -10.44 -5.39
N ALA A 1017 -47.93 -11.24 -4.64
CA ALA A 1017 -47.73 -12.69 -4.60
C ALA A 1017 -48.05 -13.39 -5.94
N CYS A 1018 -48.97 -12.83 -6.73
CA CYS A 1018 -49.23 -13.28 -8.10
C CYS A 1018 -48.10 -12.88 -9.05
N GLN A 1019 -47.61 -11.64 -8.99
CA GLN A 1019 -46.44 -11.19 -9.77
C GLN A 1019 -45.18 -12.00 -9.42
N GLU A 1020 -44.94 -12.31 -8.15
CA GLU A 1020 -43.83 -13.18 -7.72
C GLU A 1020 -43.96 -14.59 -8.30
N ARG A 1021 -45.18 -15.16 -8.34
CA ARG A 1021 -45.46 -16.45 -8.97
C ARG A 1021 -45.27 -16.42 -10.49
N GLU A 1022 -45.65 -15.33 -11.16
CA GLU A 1022 -45.40 -15.14 -12.59
C GLU A 1022 -43.90 -14.99 -12.89
N LEU A 1023 -43.17 -14.16 -12.14
CA LEU A 1023 -41.70 -14.06 -12.22
C LEU A 1023 -41.01 -15.41 -11.98
N MET A 1024 -41.47 -16.18 -10.99
CA MET A 1024 -40.96 -17.53 -10.76
C MET A 1024 -41.32 -18.52 -11.88
N ALA A 1025 -42.47 -18.36 -12.54
CA ALA A 1025 -42.83 -19.13 -13.73
C ALA A 1025 -41.98 -18.73 -14.95
N GLU A 1026 -41.77 -17.44 -15.18
CA GLU A 1026 -40.90 -16.85 -16.21
C GLU A 1026 -39.45 -17.33 -16.03
N VAL A 1027 -38.89 -17.25 -14.82
CA VAL A 1027 -37.55 -17.76 -14.49
C VAL A 1027 -37.45 -19.27 -14.70
N ARG A 1028 -38.49 -20.06 -14.36
CA ARG A 1028 -38.53 -21.49 -14.68
C ARG A 1028 -38.60 -21.76 -16.20
N ARG A 1029 -39.29 -20.91 -16.96
CA ARG A 1029 -39.43 -20.97 -18.43
C ARG A 1029 -38.11 -20.60 -19.12
N LEU A 1030 -37.45 -19.54 -18.66
CA LEU A 1030 -36.09 -19.13 -19.05
C LEU A 1030 -35.06 -20.22 -18.72
N ARG A 1031 -35.06 -20.77 -17.50
CA ARG A 1031 -34.18 -21.90 -17.14
C ARG A 1031 -34.41 -23.09 -18.07
N LYS A 1032 -35.65 -23.51 -18.33
CA LYS A 1032 -35.96 -24.57 -19.31
C LYS A 1032 -35.47 -24.24 -20.73
N LYS A 1033 -35.63 -22.99 -21.19
CA LYS A 1033 -35.17 -22.52 -22.51
C LYS A 1033 -33.64 -22.51 -22.63
N LEU A 1034 -32.94 -22.14 -21.56
CA LEU A 1034 -31.47 -22.23 -21.48
C LEU A 1034 -31.00 -23.69 -21.42
N THR A 1035 -31.69 -24.57 -20.67
CA THR A 1035 -31.37 -26.01 -20.65
C THR A 1035 -31.62 -26.67 -22.01
N SER A 1036 -32.66 -26.28 -22.76
CA SER A 1036 -32.87 -26.80 -24.12
C SER A 1036 -31.83 -26.25 -25.10
N GLN A 1037 -31.44 -24.97 -25.01
CA GLN A 1037 -30.34 -24.41 -25.79
C GLN A 1037 -28.97 -25.03 -25.46
N ALA A 1038 -28.73 -25.43 -24.21
CA ALA A 1038 -27.54 -26.19 -23.83
C ALA A 1038 -27.56 -27.60 -24.45
N ARG A 1039 -28.71 -28.29 -24.42
CA ARG A 1039 -28.90 -29.62 -25.04
C ARG A 1039 -28.85 -29.61 -26.57
N THR A 1040 -29.15 -28.49 -27.24
CA THR A 1040 -28.95 -28.38 -28.70
C THR A 1040 -27.53 -27.96 -29.08
N ARG A 1041 -26.77 -27.31 -28.19
CA ARG A 1041 -25.34 -27.02 -28.39
C ARG A 1041 -24.43 -28.23 -28.12
N HIS A 1042 -24.84 -29.13 -27.25
CA HIS A 1042 -24.14 -30.39 -26.98
C HIS A 1042 -25.09 -31.58 -27.14
N PRO A 1043 -25.15 -32.21 -28.33
CA PRO A 1043 -25.81 -33.51 -28.45
C PRO A 1043 -25.09 -34.52 -27.56
N PRO A 1044 -25.82 -35.43 -26.87
CA PRO A 1044 -25.20 -36.39 -25.98
C PRO A 1044 -24.29 -37.35 -26.76
N THR A 1045 -23.00 -37.37 -26.43
CA THR A 1045 -22.06 -38.38 -26.94
C THR A 1045 -22.51 -39.76 -26.49
N GLY A 1046 -23.02 -40.55 -27.43
CA GLY A 1046 -23.58 -41.87 -27.15
C GLY A 1046 -22.51 -42.85 -26.68
N PHE A 1047 -22.43 -43.11 -25.38
CA PHE A 1047 -21.73 -44.26 -24.85
C PHE A 1047 -22.39 -45.54 -25.38
N GLN A 1048 -21.72 -46.24 -26.29
CA GLN A 1048 -22.11 -47.61 -26.63
C GLN A 1048 -21.89 -48.51 -25.42
N ALA A 1049 -22.96 -49.10 -24.90
CA ALA A 1049 -22.88 -50.09 -23.83
C ALA A 1049 -22.37 -51.42 -24.41
N THR A 1050 -21.06 -51.65 -24.35
CA THR A 1050 -20.46 -52.96 -24.60
C THR A 1050 -20.95 -53.95 -23.54
N LYS A 1051 -21.91 -54.78 -23.92
CA LYS A 1051 -22.36 -55.91 -23.11
C LYS A 1051 -21.19 -56.85 -22.85
N TRP A 1052 -20.96 -57.17 -21.58
CA TRP A 1052 -20.24 -58.39 -21.23
C TRP A 1052 -21.22 -59.55 -21.36
N THR A 1053 -20.90 -60.50 -22.24
CA THR A 1053 -21.47 -61.85 -22.21
C THR A 1053 -20.45 -62.80 -21.57
N THR A 1054 -20.98 -63.87 -20.97
CA THR A 1054 -20.24 -64.98 -20.33
C THR A 1054 -19.17 -65.59 -21.22
#